data_AF-A0A672KIV4-F1
#
_entry.id   AF-A0A672KIV4-F1
#
_cell.length_a   1.000
_cell.length_b   1.000
_cell.length_c   1.000
_cell.angle_alpha   90.00
_cell.angle_beta   90.00
_cell.angle_gamma   90.00
#
_symmetry.space_group_name_H-M   'P 1'
#
loop_
_entity.id
_entity.type
_entity.pdbx_description
1 polymer ?
#
loop_
_entity_poly.entity_id
_entity_poly.type
_entity_poly.pdbx_seq_one_letter_code
_entity_poly.pdbx_strand_id
1 'polypeptide(L)'
;MTFHFIFADKEEQRTKKTKNSPSCLGYPVSIFFIVVNEFCERFSYYGMKVVLVLYFKYFIGWDNDLSTTIYHTFVALCYLSPILGAIIADSWLGKFKTIVYLSIVYTIGQVIMAISAIHDITDTNRDGTPDNMTFHTAMSMLGLMLIALGTGGIKPCVAAFGGDQFEEHQEKQRSTFFSIFYLSINAGSLLSTLITPILRAQECGIYSKQSCFPLAFGVPAALMVVALIVFIAGHSMYIMESPKGNILLRVMKCMGFAIKNRFNHRSEQHPKREHWMDWAKEKYDKLLIAQVKMVLKVLFLYIPLPMFWALFDQQGSRWTLQATTMDGNFVSKKKNAFQIFEENYQMHIYLSSYVVIFYMVYPFFSFCHHREPLRRMTVGMLLAALAFVAAALLQIQIDRTMPDFPSSSEIQVKFLNLENTSLPVVVEGQEQFAVPGFDSSNGYMTLDTENITVSAGGKNTTAYFQKKTRHTVLINTDGTLQTLNDITEKPNQGLNAIRFVNGFRSHLNFTIKSDNLGLIAPLQVSGYLNVPHGKANFTIVNEEGQTCHYILQLGFGSSYTVLIPSTFSFGESCTDDIKAIKDIDPNGIHMAWQIIQYFLMTCGEVVFSVTGLDFSYSQAPSNMKSVLQAGWLLTVAVGNIIVLIVAEAGSLPDQWAEYVLFASLLVAVSITFAVMAYFYTYIDPTEIEAKFMALEPEDKKKKDLEMTTKGNLAYVNIETSNNTDVKKQTKI
;
A
#
# COMPACT_ATOMS: atom_id res chain seq x y z
N MET A 1 24.75 -17.35 -19.60
CA MET A 1 26.03 -18.01 -19.22
C MET A 1 27.13 -17.02 -18.79
N THR A 2 26.92 -15.70 -18.83
CA THR A 2 27.99 -14.68 -18.62
C THR A 2 28.08 -14.11 -17.19
N PHE A 3 27.09 -14.33 -16.32
CA PHE A 3 27.12 -13.79 -14.94
C PHE A 3 27.82 -14.68 -13.91
N HIS A 4 28.02 -15.98 -14.19
CA HIS A 4 28.65 -16.90 -13.24
C HIS A 4 30.17 -16.67 -13.10
N PHE A 5 30.79 -15.98 -14.06
CA PHE A 5 32.23 -15.72 -14.09
C PHE A 5 32.67 -14.46 -13.30
N ILE A 6 31.74 -13.59 -12.87
CA ILE A 6 32.09 -12.43 -12.03
C ILE A 6 32.31 -12.86 -10.56
N PHE A 7 31.78 -14.02 -10.16
CA PHE A 7 31.74 -14.45 -8.76
C PHE A 7 32.48 -15.77 -8.48
N ALA A 8 33.29 -16.27 -9.43
CA ALA A 8 34.10 -17.48 -9.23
C ALA A 8 35.22 -17.24 -8.21
N ASP A 9 35.33 -18.16 -7.25
CA ASP A 9 36.09 -18.09 -6.02
C ASP A 9 37.56 -17.66 -6.18
N LYS A 10 37.90 -16.59 -5.48
CA LYS A 10 39.16 -16.47 -4.74
C LYS A 10 38.83 -16.07 -3.30
N GLU A 11 38.29 -17.02 -2.54
CA GLU A 11 38.37 -16.98 -1.07
C GLU A 11 39.83 -17.21 -0.66
N GLU A 12 40.65 -16.19 -0.86
CA GLU A 12 41.91 -16.07 -0.14
C GLU A 12 41.58 -15.36 1.17
N GLN A 13 41.90 -16.00 2.30
CA GLN A 13 41.77 -15.45 3.66
C GLN A 13 42.42 -14.05 3.74
N ARG A 14 41.65 -13.01 3.44
CA ARG A 14 42.05 -11.62 3.69
C ARG A 14 41.74 -11.29 5.13
N THR A 15 42.60 -11.77 6.03
CA THR A 15 42.86 -11.12 7.32
C THR A 15 42.96 -9.61 7.10
N LYS A 16 42.30 -8.80 7.96
CA LYS A 16 42.31 -7.32 8.03
C LYS A 16 43.65 -6.73 7.54
N LYS A 17 43.80 -6.54 6.23
CA LYS A 17 44.75 -5.59 5.66
C LYS A 17 43.93 -4.33 5.43
N THR A 18 44.29 -3.28 6.15
CA THR A 18 43.87 -1.90 5.96
C THR A 18 43.98 -1.55 4.47
N LYS A 19 42.90 -1.75 3.73
CA LYS A 19 42.70 -1.04 2.47
C LYS A 19 42.51 0.41 2.91
N ASN A 20 43.43 1.29 2.54
CA ASN A 20 43.18 2.72 2.54
C ASN A 20 42.02 2.95 1.56
N SER A 21 40.79 2.80 2.03
CA SER A 21 39.61 3.19 1.30
C SER A 21 39.68 4.71 1.15
N PRO A 22 39.49 5.25 -0.05
CA PRO A 22 39.46 6.69 -0.23
C PRO A 22 38.39 7.25 0.69
N SER A 23 38.76 8.25 1.50
CA SER A 23 37.84 8.95 2.39
C SER A 23 37.52 10.31 1.77
N CYS A 24 36.23 10.67 1.78
CA CYS A 24 35.75 11.97 1.35
C CYS A 24 34.97 12.57 2.53
N LEU A 25 35.30 13.80 2.95
CA LEU A 25 34.67 14.46 4.10
C LEU A 25 34.73 13.64 5.41
N GLY A 26 35.73 12.77 5.55
CA GLY A 26 35.88 11.88 6.71
C GLY A 26 35.02 10.60 6.66
N TYR A 27 34.27 10.35 5.58
CA TYR A 27 33.49 9.13 5.36
C TYR A 27 34.17 8.21 4.34
N PRO A 28 34.05 6.87 4.49
CA PRO A 28 34.42 5.95 3.42
C PRO A 28 33.60 6.24 2.16
N VAL A 29 34.26 6.38 0.99
CA VAL A 29 33.58 6.62 -0.29
C VAL A 29 32.56 5.52 -0.63
N SER A 30 32.73 4.31 -0.08
CA SER A 30 31.76 3.21 -0.19
C SER A 30 30.36 3.54 0.32
N ILE A 31 30.23 4.44 1.31
CA ILE A 31 28.94 4.84 1.88
C ILE A 31 28.04 5.52 0.86
N PHE A 32 28.61 6.34 -0.03
CA PHE A 32 27.84 7.07 -1.04
C PHE A 32 27.07 6.11 -1.96
N PHE A 33 27.69 4.99 -2.35
CA PHE A 33 27.04 3.96 -3.17
C PHE A 33 25.86 3.30 -2.45
N ILE A 34 25.98 3.06 -1.14
CA ILE A 34 24.93 2.46 -0.32
C ILE A 34 23.76 3.43 -0.15
N VAL A 35 24.03 4.71 0.11
CA VAL A 35 22.99 5.75 0.28
C VAL A 35 22.24 6.00 -1.03
N VAL A 36 22.94 6.08 -2.17
CA VAL A 36 22.29 6.23 -3.48
C VAL A 36 21.46 5.00 -3.83
N ASN A 37 21.98 3.78 -3.57
CA ASN A 37 21.21 2.55 -3.73
C ASN A 37 19.92 2.59 -2.89
N GLU A 38 20.02 2.99 -1.61
CA GLU A 38 18.85 3.09 -0.73
C GLU A 38 17.84 4.11 -1.24
N PHE A 39 18.29 5.30 -1.66
CA PHE A 39 17.42 6.33 -2.22
C PHE A 39 16.64 5.81 -3.44
N CYS A 40 17.34 5.22 -4.40
CA CYS A 40 16.74 4.71 -5.64
C CYS A 40 15.80 3.53 -5.38
N GLU A 41 16.15 2.62 -4.46
CA GLU A 41 15.27 1.51 -4.06
C GLU A 41 14.00 2.03 -3.39
N ARG A 42 14.11 3.00 -2.48
CA ARG A 42 12.96 3.58 -1.78
C ARG A 42 12.06 4.35 -2.73
N PHE A 43 12.65 5.09 -3.67
CA PHE A 43 11.88 5.70 -4.75
C PHE A 43 11.12 4.63 -5.55
N SER A 44 11.79 3.55 -5.94
CA SER A 44 11.21 2.50 -6.76
C SER A 44 10.03 1.80 -6.06
N TYR A 45 10.21 1.44 -4.78
CA TYR A 45 9.19 0.77 -3.97
C TYR A 45 7.96 1.63 -3.75
N TYR A 46 8.14 2.84 -3.20
CA TYR A 46 7.00 3.71 -2.84
C TYR A 46 6.31 4.27 -4.08
N GLY A 47 7.05 4.63 -5.14
CA GLY A 47 6.49 5.11 -6.40
C GLY A 47 5.58 4.08 -7.06
N MET A 48 6.01 2.83 -7.15
CA MET A 48 5.16 1.75 -7.67
C MET A 48 3.98 1.47 -6.73
N LYS A 49 4.20 1.36 -5.41
CA LYS A 49 3.16 1.10 -4.41
C LYS A 49 2.04 2.15 -4.46
N VAL A 50 2.34 3.42 -4.70
CA VAL A 50 1.35 4.52 -4.61
C VAL A 50 0.29 4.47 -5.72
N VAL A 51 0.64 4.00 -6.92
CA VAL A 51 -0.29 3.90 -8.07
C VAL A 51 -0.86 2.50 -8.26
N LEU A 52 -0.41 1.53 -7.46
CA LEU A 52 -0.68 0.11 -7.68
C LEU A 52 -2.18 -0.24 -7.57
N VAL A 53 -2.90 0.30 -6.59
CA VAL A 53 -4.34 0.04 -6.46
C VAL A 53 -5.14 0.62 -7.64
N LEU A 54 -4.69 1.75 -8.18
CA LEU A 54 -5.31 2.40 -9.34
C LEU A 54 -5.00 1.64 -10.64
N TYR A 55 -3.85 0.98 -10.71
CA TYR A 55 -3.54 0.04 -11.78
C TYR A 55 -4.51 -1.15 -11.77
N PHE A 56 -4.72 -1.78 -10.62
CA PHE A 56 -5.70 -2.88 -10.52
C PHE A 56 -7.11 -2.44 -10.91
N LYS A 57 -7.54 -1.26 -10.44
CA LYS A 57 -8.88 -0.74 -10.71
C LYS A 57 -9.10 -0.34 -12.17
N TYR A 58 -8.19 0.45 -12.75
CA TYR A 58 -8.43 1.10 -14.04
C TYR A 58 -7.75 0.42 -15.23
N PHE A 59 -6.67 -0.31 -15.00
CA PHE A 59 -5.98 -1.02 -16.08
C PHE A 59 -6.43 -2.47 -16.14
N ILE A 60 -6.33 -3.20 -15.03
CA ILE A 60 -6.73 -4.61 -14.97
C ILE A 60 -8.26 -4.74 -14.96
N GLY A 61 -8.97 -3.74 -14.44
CA GLY A 61 -10.44 -3.69 -14.40
C GLY A 61 -11.06 -4.46 -13.23
N TRP A 62 -10.31 -4.67 -12.15
CA TRP A 62 -10.84 -5.30 -10.94
C TRP A 62 -11.72 -4.34 -10.14
N ASP A 63 -12.65 -4.88 -9.36
CA ASP A 63 -13.43 -4.09 -8.41
C ASP A 63 -12.54 -3.55 -7.27
N ASN A 64 -13.13 -2.70 -6.43
CA ASN A 64 -12.45 -2.01 -5.34
C ASN A 64 -11.94 -2.99 -4.27
N ASP A 65 -12.66 -4.09 -4.03
CA ASP A 65 -12.36 -5.05 -2.97
C ASP A 65 -11.21 -5.96 -3.40
N LEU A 66 -11.30 -6.57 -4.59
CA LEU A 66 -10.23 -7.40 -5.14
C LEU A 66 -8.93 -6.60 -5.32
N SER A 67 -9.02 -5.35 -5.78
CA SER A 67 -7.86 -4.45 -5.88
C SER A 67 -7.21 -4.21 -4.51
N THR A 68 -8.02 -4.05 -3.46
CA THR A 68 -7.55 -3.85 -2.08
C THR A 68 -6.93 -5.15 -1.52
N THR A 69 -7.55 -6.29 -1.75
CA THR A 69 -7.07 -7.62 -1.33
C THR A 69 -5.71 -7.95 -1.93
N ILE A 70 -5.52 -7.76 -3.24
CA ILE A 70 -4.24 -8.03 -3.89
C ILE A 70 -3.16 -7.04 -3.43
N TYR A 71 -3.52 -5.76 -3.24
CA TYR A 71 -2.62 -4.75 -2.70
C TYR A 71 -2.07 -5.15 -1.31
N HIS A 72 -2.94 -5.49 -0.37
CA HIS A 72 -2.52 -5.88 0.98
C HIS A 72 -1.81 -7.22 1.01
N THR A 73 -2.16 -8.16 0.12
CA THR A 73 -1.40 -9.41 -0.05
C THR A 73 0.04 -9.13 -0.47
N PHE A 74 0.24 -8.25 -1.44
CA PHE A 74 1.57 -7.83 -1.88
C PHE A 74 2.36 -7.17 -0.73
N VAL A 75 1.75 -6.25 0.01
CA VAL A 75 2.40 -5.59 1.15
C VAL A 75 2.76 -6.60 2.25
N ALA A 76 1.85 -7.51 2.59
CA ALA A 76 2.12 -8.57 3.57
C ALA A 76 3.33 -9.42 3.18
N LEU A 77 3.42 -9.83 1.90
CA LEU A 77 4.56 -10.59 1.39
C LEU A 77 5.88 -9.79 1.46
N CYS A 78 5.85 -8.49 1.14
CA CYS A 78 7.03 -7.61 1.24
C CYS A 78 7.59 -7.49 2.67
N TYR A 79 6.72 -7.60 3.69
CA TYR A 79 7.11 -7.51 5.11
C TYR A 79 7.32 -8.87 5.77
N LEU A 80 6.94 -9.97 5.12
CA LEU A 80 7.21 -11.34 5.56
C LEU A 80 8.55 -11.88 5.01
N SER A 81 8.88 -11.56 3.76
CA SER A 81 10.13 -11.98 3.09
C SER A 81 11.45 -11.48 3.70
N PRO A 82 11.53 -10.41 4.55
CA PRO A 82 12.74 -10.08 5.30
C PRO A 82 13.30 -11.22 6.14
N ILE A 83 12.44 -12.08 6.69
CA ILE A 83 12.87 -13.26 7.46
C ILE A 83 13.71 -14.18 6.57
N LEU A 84 13.28 -14.40 5.32
CA LEU A 84 14.00 -15.22 4.35
C LEU A 84 15.33 -14.56 3.96
N GLY A 85 15.32 -13.25 3.69
CA GLY A 85 16.52 -12.49 3.35
C GLY A 85 17.60 -12.55 4.44
N ALA A 86 17.20 -12.35 5.70
CA ALA A 86 18.11 -12.45 6.84
C ALA A 86 18.69 -13.87 7.00
N ILE A 87 17.86 -14.92 6.85
CA ILE A 87 18.34 -16.31 6.92
C ILE A 87 19.37 -16.60 5.83
N ILE A 88 19.11 -16.17 4.59
CA ILE A 88 20.01 -16.37 3.45
C ILE A 88 21.34 -15.63 3.65
N ALA A 89 21.29 -14.37 4.10
CA ALA A 89 22.48 -13.56 4.35
C ALA A 89 23.35 -14.11 5.48
N ASP A 90 22.75 -14.46 6.61
CA ASP A 90 23.50 -14.86 7.80
C ASP A 90 23.99 -16.32 7.75
N SER A 91 23.35 -17.17 6.95
CA SER A 91 23.62 -18.63 6.94
C SER A 91 24.42 -19.10 5.74
N TRP A 92 24.25 -18.49 4.55
CA TRP A 92 24.77 -19.06 3.31
C TRP A 92 25.57 -18.08 2.45
N LEU A 93 24.98 -16.95 2.05
CA LEU A 93 25.54 -16.11 1.00
C LEU A 93 26.37 -14.92 1.52
N GLY A 94 26.16 -14.50 2.77
CA GLY A 94 26.66 -13.22 3.27
C GLY A 94 25.80 -12.04 2.80
N LYS A 95 25.90 -10.90 3.50
CA LYS A 95 25.04 -9.72 3.25
C LYS A 95 25.20 -9.19 1.82
N PHE A 96 26.43 -9.01 1.33
CA PHE A 96 26.69 -8.44 0.01
C PHE A 96 26.08 -9.27 -1.12
N LYS A 97 26.38 -10.58 -1.19
CA LYS A 97 25.83 -11.46 -2.25
C LYS A 97 24.31 -11.54 -2.17
N THR A 98 23.75 -11.57 -0.95
CA THR A 98 22.29 -11.57 -0.75
C THR A 98 21.64 -10.31 -1.30
N ILE A 99 22.21 -9.13 -1.01
CA ILE A 99 21.73 -7.86 -1.56
C ILE A 99 21.77 -7.90 -3.09
N VAL A 100 22.89 -8.31 -3.69
CA VAL A 100 23.02 -8.35 -5.16
C VAL A 100 22.00 -9.31 -5.81
N TYR A 101 21.91 -10.56 -5.35
CA TYR A 101 21.02 -11.54 -5.97
C TYR A 101 19.54 -11.17 -5.80
N LEU A 102 19.14 -10.70 -4.62
CA LEU A 102 17.74 -10.29 -4.39
C LEU A 102 17.41 -8.97 -5.07
N SER A 103 18.37 -8.05 -5.24
CA SER A 103 18.17 -6.85 -6.08
C SER A 103 18.04 -7.19 -7.57
N ILE A 104 18.69 -8.24 -8.07
CA ILE A 104 18.47 -8.74 -9.45
C ILE A 104 17.03 -9.26 -9.59
N VAL A 105 16.59 -10.11 -8.67
CA VAL A 105 15.20 -10.61 -8.64
C VAL A 105 14.21 -9.45 -8.58
N TYR A 106 14.49 -8.46 -7.74
CA TYR A 106 13.66 -7.25 -7.64
C TYR A 106 13.61 -6.49 -8.97
N THR A 107 14.77 -6.26 -9.59
CA THR A 107 14.87 -5.56 -10.88
C THR A 107 14.06 -6.26 -11.97
N ILE A 108 14.18 -7.59 -12.06
CA ILE A 108 13.40 -8.39 -13.01
C ILE A 108 11.90 -8.23 -12.74
N GLY A 109 11.48 -8.30 -11.47
CA GLY A 109 10.08 -8.09 -11.08
C GLY A 109 9.54 -6.72 -11.49
N GLN A 110 10.30 -5.63 -11.28
CA GLN A 110 9.91 -4.28 -11.70
C GLN A 110 9.83 -4.13 -13.23
N VAL A 111 10.76 -4.75 -13.97
CA VAL A 111 10.71 -4.74 -15.44
C VAL A 111 9.49 -5.51 -15.95
N ILE A 112 9.19 -6.68 -15.38
CA ILE A 112 7.98 -7.45 -15.70
C ILE A 112 6.72 -6.64 -15.41
N MET A 113 6.68 -5.93 -14.28
CA MET A 113 5.56 -5.05 -13.92
C MET A 113 5.40 -3.85 -14.88
N ALA A 114 6.50 -3.29 -15.37
CA ALA A 114 6.44 -2.23 -16.37
C ALA A 114 5.93 -2.75 -17.72
N ILE A 115 6.35 -3.95 -18.13
CA ILE A 115 5.88 -4.61 -19.35
C ILE A 115 4.40 -4.98 -19.24
N SER A 116 3.95 -5.45 -18.08
CA SER A 116 2.54 -5.81 -17.85
C SER A 116 1.59 -4.60 -17.96
N ALA A 117 2.10 -3.38 -17.93
CA ALA A 117 1.31 -2.17 -18.06
C ALA A 117 1.21 -1.62 -19.49
N ILE A 118 1.80 -2.27 -20.51
CA ILE A 118 1.79 -1.75 -21.90
C ILE A 118 0.58 -2.28 -22.67
N HIS A 119 -0.43 -1.44 -22.95
CA HIS A 119 -1.63 -1.83 -23.73
C HIS A 119 -1.29 -2.43 -25.10
N ASP A 120 -0.41 -1.74 -25.83
CA ASP A 120 -0.05 -2.08 -27.22
C ASP A 120 0.52 -3.50 -27.41
N ILE A 121 0.89 -4.23 -26.34
CA ILE A 121 1.38 -5.61 -26.45
C ILE A 121 0.27 -6.58 -26.84
N THR A 122 -0.96 -6.36 -26.35
CA THR A 122 -2.08 -7.26 -26.63
C THR A 122 -3.26 -6.55 -27.29
N ASP A 123 -3.19 -5.25 -27.53
CA ASP A 123 -4.16 -4.48 -28.32
C ASP A 123 -3.91 -4.68 -29.84
N THR A 124 -4.50 -5.73 -30.41
CA THR A 124 -4.37 -6.08 -31.82
C THR A 124 -5.33 -5.27 -32.69
N ASN A 125 -6.50 -4.94 -32.14
CA ASN A 125 -7.56 -4.22 -32.84
C ASN A 125 -7.35 -2.68 -32.84
N ARG A 126 -6.37 -2.17 -32.06
CA ARG A 126 -5.96 -0.77 -31.92
C ARG A 126 -7.06 0.14 -31.38
N ASP A 127 -7.96 -0.41 -30.57
CA ASP A 127 -9.02 0.36 -29.94
C ASP A 127 -8.57 1.02 -28.62
N GLY A 128 -7.34 0.73 -28.19
CA GLY A 128 -6.75 1.25 -26.95
C GLY A 128 -7.08 0.44 -25.71
N THR A 129 -7.69 -0.73 -25.86
CA THR A 129 -7.93 -1.70 -24.79
C THR A 129 -7.18 -3.00 -25.07
N PRO A 130 -6.57 -3.64 -24.05
CA PRO A 130 -5.86 -4.90 -24.27
C PRO A 130 -6.83 -6.05 -24.59
N ASP A 131 -6.63 -6.76 -25.72
CA ASP A 131 -7.49 -7.91 -26.09
C ASP A 131 -7.32 -9.10 -25.13
N ASN A 132 -6.15 -9.22 -24.48
CA ASN A 132 -5.83 -10.33 -23.58
C ASN A 132 -5.46 -9.86 -22.17
N MET A 133 -6.48 -9.58 -21.36
CA MET A 133 -6.29 -9.17 -19.97
C MET A 133 -5.60 -10.23 -19.09
N THR A 134 -5.73 -11.51 -19.44
CA THR A 134 -5.09 -12.62 -18.71
C THR A 134 -3.57 -12.52 -18.75
N PHE A 135 -3.00 -12.12 -19.89
CA PHE A 135 -1.55 -11.89 -20.03
C PHE A 135 -1.06 -10.80 -19.06
N HIS A 136 -1.74 -9.65 -19.06
CA HIS A 136 -1.41 -8.51 -18.20
C HIS A 136 -1.52 -8.88 -16.72
N THR A 137 -2.58 -9.61 -16.36
CA THR A 137 -2.80 -10.10 -15.00
C THR A 137 -1.68 -11.06 -14.56
N ALA A 138 -1.38 -12.08 -15.36
CA ALA A 138 -0.36 -13.09 -15.02
C ALA A 138 1.04 -12.47 -14.86
N MET A 139 1.42 -11.58 -15.79
CA MET A 139 2.69 -10.87 -15.72
C MET A 139 2.76 -9.95 -14.50
N SER A 140 1.66 -9.25 -14.17
CA SER A 140 1.61 -8.41 -12.96
C SER A 140 1.77 -9.23 -11.69
N MET A 141 1.09 -10.38 -11.58
CA MET A 141 1.20 -11.24 -10.38
C MET A 141 2.61 -11.81 -10.23
N LEU A 142 3.24 -12.23 -11.33
CA LEU A 142 4.62 -12.67 -11.33
C LEU A 142 5.57 -11.53 -10.93
N GLY A 143 5.39 -10.34 -11.50
CA GLY A 143 6.15 -9.14 -11.19
C GLY A 143 6.07 -8.80 -9.70
N LEU A 144 4.87 -8.72 -9.13
CA LEU A 144 4.63 -8.42 -7.72
C LEU A 144 5.23 -9.46 -6.77
N MET A 145 5.15 -10.75 -7.12
CA MET A 145 5.77 -11.82 -6.33
C MET A 145 7.30 -11.66 -6.28
N LEU A 146 7.93 -11.42 -7.44
CA LEU A 146 9.38 -11.21 -7.53
C LEU A 146 9.81 -9.93 -6.80
N ILE A 147 9.03 -8.86 -6.93
CA ILE A 147 9.27 -7.61 -6.19
C ILE A 147 9.18 -7.85 -4.68
N ALA A 148 8.15 -8.54 -4.20
CA ALA A 148 7.96 -8.81 -2.78
C ALA A 148 9.11 -9.62 -2.18
N LEU A 149 9.61 -10.62 -2.90
CA LEU A 149 10.78 -11.40 -2.51
C LEU A 149 12.06 -10.55 -2.53
N GLY A 150 12.23 -9.73 -3.57
CA GLY A 150 13.37 -8.84 -3.74
C GLY A 150 13.47 -7.76 -2.66
N THR A 151 12.50 -6.84 -2.59
CA THR A 151 12.51 -5.72 -1.64
C THR A 151 12.56 -6.19 -0.19
N GLY A 152 11.72 -7.15 0.20
CA GLY A 152 11.71 -7.59 1.58
C GLY A 152 13.00 -8.34 1.95
N GLY A 153 13.55 -9.14 1.04
CA GLY A 153 14.80 -9.84 1.28
C GLY A 153 16.04 -8.94 1.43
N ILE A 154 16.08 -7.79 0.75
CA ILE A 154 17.20 -6.82 0.88
C ILE A 154 17.07 -5.92 2.12
N LYS A 155 15.85 -5.60 2.58
CA LYS A 155 15.58 -4.69 3.71
C LYS A 155 16.44 -4.95 4.96
N PRO A 156 16.54 -6.19 5.50
CA PRO A 156 17.34 -6.43 6.71
C PRO A 156 18.85 -6.37 6.45
N CYS A 157 19.28 -6.49 5.19
CA CYS A 157 20.68 -6.62 4.83
C CYS A 157 21.36 -5.28 4.57
N VAL A 158 20.69 -4.33 3.89
CA VAL A 158 21.32 -3.09 3.40
C VAL A 158 21.74 -2.16 4.55
N ALA A 159 20.84 -1.91 5.51
CA ALA A 159 21.15 -1.05 6.66
C ALA A 159 22.28 -1.64 7.52
N ALA A 160 22.25 -2.96 7.74
CA ALA A 160 23.30 -3.67 8.46
C ALA A 160 24.64 -3.62 7.70
N PHE A 161 24.63 -3.83 6.38
CA PHE A 161 25.82 -3.77 5.54
C PHE A 161 26.45 -2.38 5.50
N GLY A 162 25.64 -1.32 5.48
CA GLY A 162 26.12 0.06 5.60
C GLY A 162 26.77 0.36 6.96
N GLY A 163 26.20 -0.17 8.05
CA GLY A 163 26.80 -0.07 9.37
C GLY A 163 28.15 -0.77 9.50
N ASP A 164 28.35 -1.91 8.82
CA ASP A 164 29.59 -2.68 8.82
C ASP A 164 30.76 -1.97 8.11
N GLN A 165 30.51 -0.85 7.41
CA GLN A 165 31.56 -0.09 6.71
C GLN A 165 32.37 0.81 7.65
N PHE A 166 31.96 0.95 8.91
CA PHE A 166 32.62 1.77 9.92
C PHE A 166 33.37 0.89 10.93
N GLU A 167 34.55 1.33 11.34
CA GLU A 167 35.29 0.68 12.42
C GLU A 167 34.73 1.05 13.81
N GLU A 168 35.08 0.29 14.85
CA GLU A 168 34.55 0.48 16.22
C GLU A 168 34.82 1.89 16.77
N HIS A 169 35.94 2.51 16.42
CA HIS A 169 36.29 3.85 16.87
C HIS A 169 35.52 4.98 16.17
N GLN A 170 34.73 4.66 15.13
CA GLN A 170 34.02 5.63 14.27
C GLN A 170 32.53 5.80 14.64
N GLU A 171 32.18 5.73 15.92
CA GLU A 171 30.77 5.72 16.35
C GLU A 171 29.98 6.96 15.92
N LYS A 172 30.58 8.14 16.00
CA LYS A 172 29.94 9.41 15.59
C LYS A 172 29.63 9.43 14.10
N GLN A 173 30.53 8.91 13.27
CA GLN A 173 30.36 8.83 11.81
C GLN A 173 29.28 7.80 11.46
N ARG A 174 29.27 6.65 12.15
CA ARG A 174 28.23 5.62 12.00
C ARG A 174 26.83 6.15 12.36
N SER A 175 26.70 6.91 13.44
CA SER A 175 25.43 7.55 13.83
C SER A 175 24.95 8.57 12.78
N THR A 176 25.87 9.38 12.25
CA THR A 176 25.55 10.35 11.19
C THR A 176 25.15 9.65 9.89
N PHE A 177 25.80 8.52 9.55
CA PHE A 177 25.39 7.68 8.42
C PHE A 177 23.94 7.21 8.55
N PHE A 178 23.52 6.69 9.71
CA PHE A 178 22.14 6.27 9.90
C PHE A 178 21.15 7.44 9.79
N SER A 179 21.57 8.66 10.16
CA SER A 179 20.75 9.87 9.97
C SER A 179 20.61 10.23 8.48
N ILE A 180 21.69 10.15 7.70
CA ILE A 180 21.67 10.36 6.24
C ILE A 180 20.86 9.26 5.54
N PHE A 181 21.00 8.01 5.98
CA PHE A 181 20.23 6.87 5.49
C PHE A 181 18.73 7.03 5.76
N TYR A 182 18.36 7.52 6.94
CA TYR A 182 16.98 7.87 7.25
C TYR A 182 16.47 9.01 6.37
N LEU A 183 17.28 10.04 6.15
CA LEU A 183 16.94 11.15 5.26
C LEU A 183 16.73 10.66 3.82
N SER A 184 17.57 9.75 3.30
CA SER A 184 17.44 9.22 1.94
C SER A 184 16.18 8.37 1.77
N ILE A 185 15.79 7.59 2.78
CA ILE A 185 14.52 6.85 2.81
C ILE A 185 13.33 7.81 2.66
N ASN A 186 13.27 8.83 3.51
CA ASN A 186 12.17 9.79 3.49
C ASN A 186 12.15 10.60 2.19
N ALA A 187 13.31 11.05 1.70
CA ALA A 187 13.42 11.77 0.43
C ALA A 187 12.99 10.91 -0.76
N GLY A 188 13.40 9.63 -0.83
CA GLY A 188 13.01 8.71 -1.90
C GLY A 188 11.51 8.41 -1.88
N SER A 189 10.94 8.16 -0.71
CA SER A 189 9.48 7.97 -0.54
C SER A 189 8.70 9.22 -0.94
N LEU A 190 9.18 10.39 -0.51
CA LEU A 190 8.57 11.69 -0.78
C LEU A 190 8.52 11.99 -2.28
N LEU A 191 9.67 11.92 -2.94
CA LEU A 191 9.79 12.26 -4.36
C LEU A 191 9.03 11.27 -5.24
N SER A 192 9.04 9.98 -4.91
CA SER A 192 8.34 8.97 -5.71
C SER A 192 6.82 9.10 -5.59
N THR A 193 6.30 9.41 -4.41
CA THR A 193 4.87 9.68 -4.19
C THR A 193 4.38 10.92 -4.94
N LEU A 194 5.26 11.88 -5.28
CA LEU A 194 4.95 13.01 -6.16
C LEU A 194 5.04 12.64 -7.63
N ILE A 195 6.20 12.13 -8.02
CA ILE A 195 6.59 12.07 -9.42
C ILE A 195 5.82 10.94 -10.10
N THR A 196 5.64 9.78 -9.46
CA THR A 196 5.01 8.63 -10.11
C THR A 196 3.55 8.86 -10.52
N PRO A 197 2.68 9.49 -9.69
CA PRO A 197 1.34 9.88 -10.14
C PRO A 197 1.36 10.89 -11.30
N ILE A 198 2.29 11.85 -11.31
CA ILE A 198 2.45 12.81 -12.43
C ILE A 198 2.84 12.08 -13.72
N LEU A 199 3.73 11.10 -13.62
CA LEU A 199 4.12 10.24 -14.75
C LEU A 199 2.94 9.41 -15.26
N ARG A 200 2.09 8.90 -14.37
CA ARG A 200 0.86 8.17 -14.72
C ARG A 200 -0.14 9.06 -15.46
N ALA A 201 -0.25 10.33 -15.07
CA ALA A 201 -1.20 11.27 -15.67
C ALA A 201 -0.88 11.60 -17.12
N GLN A 202 0.37 11.41 -17.55
CA GLN A 202 0.73 11.63 -18.94
C GLN A 202 0.00 10.66 -19.87
N GLU A 203 -0.30 11.12 -21.08
CA GLU A 203 -0.83 10.28 -22.13
C GLU A 203 0.30 9.57 -22.88
N CYS A 204 0.23 8.24 -22.97
CA CYS A 204 1.16 7.44 -23.75
C CYS A 204 0.46 6.30 -24.50
N GLY A 205 1.20 5.70 -25.44
CA GLY A 205 0.70 4.69 -26.37
C GLY A 205 1.03 5.06 -27.81
N ILE A 206 1.23 4.02 -28.63
CA ILE A 206 1.67 4.14 -30.02
C ILE A 206 0.46 4.47 -30.91
N TYR A 207 -0.63 3.71 -30.76
CA TYR A 207 -1.81 3.83 -31.61
C TYR A 207 -2.94 4.62 -30.93
N SER A 208 -3.16 4.40 -29.64
CA SER A 208 -4.12 5.12 -28.82
C SER A 208 -3.39 5.89 -27.71
N LYS A 209 -3.96 7.03 -27.27
CA LYS A 209 -3.42 7.81 -26.15
C LYS A 209 -4.20 7.48 -24.90
N GLN A 210 -3.52 6.91 -23.90
CA GLN A 210 -4.10 6.44 -22.64
C GLN A 210 -3.24 6.87 -21.44
N SER A 211 -3.80 6.80 -20.23
CA SER A 211 -3.05 7.08 -18.99
C SER A 211 -1.83 6.17 -18.85
N CYS A 212 -0.65 6.75 -18.60
CA CYS A 212 0.61 6.05 -18.76
C CYS A 212 1.10 5.26 -17.54
N PHE A 213 0.47 4.11 -17.26
CA PHE A 213 1.02 3.13 -16.31
C PHE A 213 2.41 2.58 -16.69
N PRO A 214 2.76 2.35 -17.98
CA PRO A 214 4.11 1.94 -18.36
C PRO A 214 5.19 2.89 -17.86
N LEU A 215 4.96 4.20 -17.93
CA LEU A 215 5.93 5.20 -17.47
C LEU A 215 5.97 5.23 -15.94
N ALA A 216 4.80 5.12 -15.30
CA ALA A 216 4.68 5.10 -13.85
C ALA A 216 5.42 3.91 -13.20
N PHE A 217 5.47 2.74 -13.84
CA PHE A 217 6.26 1.58 -13.38
C PHE A 217 7.66 1.51 -13.99
N GLY A 218 7.84 2.00 -15.21
CA GLY A 218 9.11 1.97 -15.94
C GLY A 218 10.18 2.87 -15.33
N VAL A 219 9.82 4.07 -14.83
CA VAL A 219 10.78 4.94 -14.14
C VAL A 219 11.28 4.31 -12.83
N PRO A 220 10.42 3.82 -11.93
CA PRO A 220 10.83 2.96 -10.80
C PRO A 220 11.72 1.78 -11.19
N ALA A 221 11.42 1.08 -12.30
CA ALA A 221 12.22 -0.04 -12.78
C ALA A 221 13.62 0.40 -13.22
N ALA A 222 13.72 1.49 -14.00
CA ALA A 222 15.00 2.06 -14.43
C ALA A 222 15.85 2.54 -13.24
N LEU A 223 15.23 3.19 -12.25
CA LEU A 223 15.92 3.60 -11.02
C LEU A 223 16.42 2.40 -10.20
N MET A 224 15.67 1.29 -10.18
CA MET A 224 16.14 0.06 -9.53
C MET A 224 17.35 -0.56 -10.25
N VAL A 225 17.36 -0.54 -11.59
CA VAL A 225 18.55 -0.95 -12.39
C VAL A 225 19.75 -0.06 -12.03
N VAL A 226 19.55 1.25 -11.95
CA VAL A 226 20.60 2.19 -11.55
C VAL A 226 21.08 1.90 -10.13
N ALA A 227 20.17 1.64 -9.18
CA ALA A 227 20.51 1.27 -7.81
C ALA A 227 21.44 0.05 -7.76
N LEU A 228 21.09 -1.00 -8.50
CA LEU A 228 21.87 -2.23 -8.61
C LEU A 228 23.27 -1.98 -9.21
N ILE A 229 23.35 -1.23 -10.31
CA ILE A 229 24.62 -0.90 -10.96
C ILE A 229 25.52 -0.11 -10.02
N VAL A 230 24.98 0.92 -9.37
CA VAL A 230 25.71 1.76 -8.40
C VAL A 230 26.20 0.90 -7.24
N PHE A 231 25.34 0.04 -6.68
CA PHE A 231 25.74 -0.83 -5.58
C PHE A 231 26.88 -1.79 -5.97
N ILE A 232 26.82 -2.42 -7.15
CA ILE A 232 27.87 -3.32 -7.65
C ILE A 232 29.16 -2.56 -7.98
N ALA A 233 29.08 -1.34 -8.50
CA ALA A 233 30.26 -0.51 -8.79
C ALA A 233 31.10 -0.27 -7.51
N GLY A 234 30.46 -0.19 -6.36
CA GLY A 234 31.12 -0.07 -5.05
C GLY A 234 31.81 -1.34 -4.54
N HIS A 235 31.68 -2.51 -5.18
CA HIS A 235 32.09 -3.80 -4.63
C HIS A 235 33.55 -3.84 -4.14
N SER A 236 34.47 -3.18 -4.85
CA SER A 236 35.90 -3.20 -4.55
C SER A 236 36.26 -2.41 -3.28
N MET A 237 35.35 -1.54 -2.82
CA MET A 237 35.51 -0.64 -1.69
C MET A 237 34.77 -1.10 -0.42
N TYR A 238 33.90 -2.10 -0.52
CA TYR A 238 33.15 -2.57 0.65
C TYR A 238 33.98 -3.45 1.57
N ILE A 239 33.73 -3.28 2.86
CA ILE A 239 34.12 -4.23 3.90
C ILE A 239 33.07 -5.34 3.90
N MET A 240 33.49 -6.56 3.58
CA MET A 240 32.64 -7.75 3.53
C MET A 240 33.02 -8.66 4.70
N GLU A 241 32.16 -8.73 5.71
CA GLU A 241 32.32 -9.68 6.81
C GLU A 241 31.85 -11.08 6.40
N SER A 242 32.48 -12.12 6.96
CA SER A 242 32.02 -13.50 6.82
C SER A 242 30.69 -13.72 7.55
N PRO A 243 29.83 -14.66 7.08
CA PRO A 243 28.56 -14.95 7.74
C PRO A 243 28.76 -15.36 9.20
N LYS A 244 28.20 -14.61 10.16
CA LYS A 244 28.37 -14.83 11.61
C LYS A 244 27.45 -15.93 12.19
N GLY A 245 26.81 -16.73 11.34
CA GLY A 245 25.85 -17.74 11.73
C GLY A 245 24.51 -17.15 12.17
N ASN A 246 23.43 -17.93 12.02
CA ASN A 246 22.09 -17.39 12.16
C ASN A 246 21.61 -17.34 13.62
N ILE A 247 21.66 -16.15 14.22
CA ILE A 247 21.20 -15.88 15.59
C ILE A 247 19.71 -16.20 15.72
N LEU A 248 18.89 -15.85 14.73
CA LEU A 248 17.45 -16.15 14.74
C LEU A 248 17.20 -17.67 14.80
N LEU A 249 17.92 -18.46 14.02
CA LEU A 249 17.84 -19.93 14.05
C LEU A 249 18.32 -20.49 15.39
N ARG A 250 19.37 -19.91 15.99
CA ARG A 250 19.86 -20.30 17.32
C ARG A 250 18.80 -20.02 18.39
N VAL A 251 18.12 -18.88 18.34
CA VAL A 251 17.00 -18.52 19.21
C VAL A 251 15.83 -19.49 19.03
N MET A 252 15.41 -19.77 17.79
CA MET A 252 14.32 -20.71 17.50
C MET A 252 14.64 -22.14 17.98
N LYS A 253 15.87 -22.63 17.78
CA LYS A 253 16.31 -23.95 18.28
C LYS A 253 16.37 -23.98 19.81
N CYS A 254 16.82 -22.91 20.45
CA CYS A 254 16.84 -22.78 21.91
C CYS A 254 15.41 -22.85 22.48
N MET A 255 14.47 -22.10 21.90
CA MET A 255 13.05 -22.13 22.25
C MET A 255 12.43 -23.52 22.04
N GLY A 256 12.63 -24.12 20.87
CA GLY A 256 12.11 -25.44 20.55
C GLY A 256 12.66 -26.53 21.49
N PHE A 257 13.94 -26.45 21.84
CA PHE A 257 14.54 -27.33 22.84
C PHE A 257 13.92 -27.13 24.22
N ALA A 258 13.75 -25.88 24.69
CA ALA A 258 13.10 -25.60 25.97
C ALA A 258 11.67 -26.16 26.04
N ILE A 259 10.89 -25.98 24.97
CA ILE A 259 9.51 -26.48 24.87
C ILE A 259 9.49 -28.01 24.88
N LYS A 260 10.29 -28.66 24.02
CA LYS A 260 10.41 -30.12 23.97
C LYS A 260 10.82 -30.71 25.32
N ASN A 261 11.81 -30.09 25.97
CA ASN A 261 12.34 -30.57 27.24
C ASN A 261 11.32 -30.39 28.38
N ARG A 262 10.52 -29.31 28.34
CA ARG A 262 9.39 -29.10 29.25
C ARG A 262 8.29 -30.16 29.11
N PHE A 263 7.97 -30.57 27.88
CA PHE A 263 6.97 -31.61 27.64
C PHE A 263 7.47 -33.00 28.03
N ASN A 264 8.75 -33.31 27.76
CA ASN A 264 9.34 -34.60 28.11
C ASN A 264 9.51 -34.80 29.62
N HIS A 265 9.75 -33.72 30.37
CA HIS A 265 9.97 -33.76 31.83
C HIS A 265 8.78 -33.21 32.63
N ARG A 266 7.56 -33.40 32.12
CA ARG A 266 6.31 -32.93 32.76
C ARG A 266 5.90 -33.74 34.01
N SER A 267 6.63 -34.83 34.32
CA SER A 267 6.42 -35.68 35.50
C SER A 267 6.80 -34.96 36.81
N GLU A 268 6.14 -35.29 37.92
CA GLU A 268 6.37 -34.72 39.27
C GLU A 268 7.80 -34.94 39.82
N GLN A 269 8.59 -35.81 39.19
CA GLN A 269 9.96 -36.13 39.59
C GLN A 269 11.00 -35.03 39.29
N HIS A 270 10.65 -34.01 38.50
CA HIS A 270 11.57 -32.91 38.17
C HIS A 270 11.17 -31.59 38.87
N PRO A 271 12.13 -30.87 39.48
CA PRO A 271 11.84 -29.61 40.16
C PRO A 271 11.29 -28.57 39.16
N LYS A 272 10.18 -27.92 39.55
CA LYS A 272 9.58 -26.82 38.75
C LYS A 272 10.60 -25.69 38.63
N ARG A 273 10.84 -25.23 37.41
CA ARG A 273 11.70 -24.06 37.13
C ARG A 273 10.86 -22.78 37.09
N GLU A 274 11.43 -21.65 37.51
CA GLU A 274 10.73 -20.35 37.59
C GLU A 274 10.21 -19.86 36.24
N HIS A 275 10.97 -20.05 35.16
CA HIS A 275 10.55 -19.69 33.81
C HIS A 275 10.70 -20.87 32.84
N TRP A 276 9.78 -21.00 31.87
CA TRP A 276 9.78 -22.13 30.92
C TRP A 276 11.02 -22.21 30.03
N MET A 277 11.69 -21.07 29.77
CA MET A 277 12.96 -21.07 29.04
C MET A 277 14.12 -21.73 29.82
N ASP A 278 14.01 -21.85 31.14
CA ASP A 278 15.09 -22.44 31.95
C ASP A 278 15.31 -23.93 31.69
N TRP A 279 14.37 -24.58 30.99
CA TRP A 279 14.51 -25.94 30.46
C TRP A 279 15.58 -26.06 29.38
N ALA A 280 16.09 -24.96 28.83
CA ALA A 280 17.22 -24.95 27.90
C ALA A 280 18.60 -24.91 28.56
N LYS A 281 18.69 -24.72 29.89
CA LYS A 281 19.98 -24.58 30.62
C LYS A 281 20.93 -25.77 30.46
N GLU A 282 20.42 -26.93 30.09
CA GLU A 282 21.20 -28.16 29.87
C GLU A 282 22.05 -28.11 28.59
N LYS A 283 21.63 -27.31 27.60
CA LYS A 283 22.25 -27.29 26.27
C LYS A 283 22.74 -25.90 25.85
N TYR A 284 22.18 -24.84 26.41
CA TYR A 284 22.43 -23.46 25.98
C TYR A 284 22.94 -22.59 27.12
N ASP A 285 23.78 -21.61 26.77
CA ASP A 285 24.39 -20.67 27.72
C ASP A 285 23.34 -19.88 28.51
N LYS A 286 23.60 -19.66 29.79
CA LYS A 286 22.70 -18.90 30.69
C LYS A 286 22.45 -17.48 30.16
N LEU A 287 23.48 -16.83 29.59
CA LEU A 287 23.37 -15.51 28.97
C LEU A 287 22.41 -15.54 27.79
N LEU A 288 22.55 -16.51 26.87
CA LEU A 288 21.65 -16.66 25.74
C LEU A 288 20.20 -16.85 26.20
N ILE A 289 19.97 -17.69 27.21
CA ILE A 289 18.64 -17.92 27.78
C ILE A 289 18.05 -16.62 28.36
N ALA A 290 18.84 -15.82 29.07
CA ALA A 290 18.41 -14.53 29.59
C ALA A 290 18.06 -13.54 28.46
N GLN A 291 18.90 -13.44 27.43
CA GLN A 291 18.66 -12.61 26.25
C GLN A 291 17.38 -13.03 25.51
N VAL A 292 17.12 -14.33 25.35
CA VAL A 292 15.86 -14.81 24.72
C VAL A 292 14.66 -14.47 25.60
N LYS A 293 14.75 -14.56 26.94
CA LYS A 293 13.66 -14.13 27.83
C LYS A 293 13.33 -12.65 27.65
N MET A 294 14.34 -11.79 27.49
CA MET A 294 14.16 -10.36 27.23
C MET A 294 13.44 -10.11 25.90
N VAL A 295 13.93 -10.74 24.81
CA VAL A 295 13.31 -10.63 23.48
C VAL A 295 11.86 -11.08 23.51
N LEU A 296 11.55 -12.21 24.15
CA LEU A 296 10.18 -12.70 24.26
C LEU A 296 9.25 -11.75 25.02
N LYS A 297 9.77 -11.07 26.04
CA LYS A 297 9.00 -10.07 26.79
C LYS A 297 8.62 -8.88 25.90
N VAL A 298 9.50 -8.44 25.01
CA VAL A 298 9.22 -7.39 24.02
C VAL A 298 8.29 -7.90 22.92
N LEU A 299 8.53 -9.10 22.39
CA LEU A 299 7.66 -9.71 21.37
C LEU A 299 6.23 -9.95 21.88
N PHE A 300 6.05 -10.20 23.18
CA PHE A 300 4.72 -10.26 23.78
C PHE A 300 3.99 -8.92 23.70
N LEU A 301 4.69 -7.79 23.90
CA LEU A 301 4.13 -6.45 23.67
C LEU A 301 3.84 -6.16 22.19
N TYR A 302 4.43 -6.91 21.26
CA TYR A 302 4.16 -6.72 19.83
C TYR A 302 2.82 -7.30 19.37
N ILE A 303 2.23 -8.23 20.12
CA ILE A 303 0.98 -8.94 19.74
C ILE A 303 -0.15 -7.96 19.35
N PRO A 304 -0.38 -6.84 20.04
CA PRO A 304 -1.43 -5.88 19.69
C PRO A 304 -1.07 -4.96 18.50
N LEU A 305 0.21 -4.79 18.18
CA LEU A 305 0.68 -3.79 17.20
C LEU A 305 0.23 -3.99 15.75
N PRO A 306 -0.02 -5.23 15.24
CA PRO A 306 -0.54 -5.43 13.89
C PRO A 306 -1.79 -4.63 13.56
N MET A 307 -2.65 -4.34 14.55
CA MET A 307 -3.86 -3.55 14.32
C MET A 307 -3.55 -2.12 13.89
N PHE A 308 -2.48 -1.52 14.40
CA PHE A 308 -2.05 -0.19 13.95
C PHE A 308 -1.69 -0.20 12.47
N TRP A 309 -0.90 -1.20 12.04
CA TRP A 309 -0.48 -1.35 10.65
C TRP A 309 -1.63 -1.68 9.70
N ALA A 310 -2.62 -2.43 10.17
CA ALA A 310 -3.85 -2.70 9.43
C ALA A 310 -4.62 -1.42 9.08
N LEU A 311 -4.59 -0.39 9.93
CA LEU A 311 -5.17 0.93 9.62
C LEU A 311 -4.21 1.78 8.78
N PHE A 312 -2.94 1.81 9.15
CA PHE A 312 -1.93 2.66 8.50
C PHE A 312 -1.77 2.35 7.01
N ASP A 313 -1.66 1.07 6.63
CA ASP A 313 -1.42 0.71 5.22
C ASP A 313 -2.64 0.90 4.30
N GLN A 314 -3.84 1.15 4.84
CA GLN A 314 -5.05 1.44 4.03
C GLN A 314 -5.00 2.78 3.31
N GLN A 315 -4.06 3.65 3.71
CA GLN A 315 -3.81 4.92 3.04
C GLN A 315 -3.51 4.77 1.54
N GLY A 316 -2.89 3.66 1.15
CA GLY A 316 -2.54 3.37 -0.24
C GLY A 316 -3.58 2.56 -1.01
N SER A 317 -4.64 2.10 -0.35
CA SER A 317 -5.74 1.31 -0.93
C SER A 317 -7.08 2.03 -0.76
N ARG A 318 -7.79 1.78 0.34
CA ARG A 318 -9.14 2.29 0.60
C ARG A 318 -9.23 3.81 0.56
N TRP A 319 -8.24 4.54 1.09
CA TRP A 319 -8.28 6.01 1.05
C TRP A 319 -7.98 6.57 -0.35
N THR A 320 -7.15 5.86 -1.12
CA THR A 320 -6.94 6.12 -2.54
C THR A 320 -8.23 5.88 -3.34
N LEU A 321 -9.00 4.85 -3.02
CA LEU A 321 -10.28 4.60 -3.67
C LEU A 321 -11.38 5.58 -3.21
N GLN A 322 -11.37 5.98 -1.93
CA GLN A 322 -12.30 6.98 -1.42
C GLN A 322 -12.21 8.29 -2.22
N ALA A 323 -11.02 8.82 -2.45
CA ALA A 323 -10.92 10.12 -3.12
C ALA A 323 -11.06 10.10 -4.65
N THR A 324 -11.15 8.92 -5.30
CA THR A 324 -11.61 8.89 -6.71
C THR A 324 -13.09 9.31 -6.85
N THR A 325 -13.84 9.32 -5.74
CA THR A 325 -15.25 9.75 -5.68
C THR A 325 -15.43 11.18 -5.16
N MET A 326 -14.33 11.94 -5.01
CA MET A 326 -14.33 13.31 -4.50
C MET A 326 -14.08 14.35 -5.60
N ASP A 327 -14.36 15.63 -5.31
CA ASP A 327 -14.02 16.76 -6.19
C ASP A 327 -12.53 17.11 -6.06
N GLY A 328 -11.84 17.07 -7.19
CA GLY A 328 -10.40 17.33 -7.30
C GLY A 328 -10.01 18.81 -7.40
N ASN A 329 -10.93 19.77 -7.50
CA ASN A 329 -10.60 21.17 -7.83
C ASN A 329 -9.89 21.97 -6.71
N PHE A 330 -8.57 21.87 -6.59
CA PHE A 330 -7.80 22.58 -5.55
C PHE A 330 -7.43 24.04 -5.86
N VAL A 331 -7.45 24.48 -7.14
CA VAL A 331 -6.98 25.83 -7.52
C VAL A 331 -8.03 26.61 -8.31
N SER A 332 -8.45 27.73 -7.74
CA SER A 332 -9.28 28.74 -8.38
C SER A 332 -8.52 29.47 -9.50
N LYS A 333 -8.98 29.30 -10.75
CA LYS A 333 -8.80 30.17 -11.92
C LYS A 333 -7.58 31.14 -11.87
N LYS A 334 -6.37 30.69 -12.19
CA LYS A 334 -5.31 31.58 -12.73
C LYS A 334 -4.28 30.82 -13.56
N LYS A 335 -4.18 31.20 -14.85
CA LYS A 335 -3.14 30.78 -15.81
C LYS A 335 -1.76 31.19 -15.28
N ASN A 336 -0.91 30.21 -14.97
CA ASN A 336 0.55 30.35 -14.96
C ASN A 336 1.20 28.95 -14.99
N ALA A 337 2.45 28.90 -15.45
CA ALA A 337 3.24 27.76 -15.97
C ALA A 337 3.40 26.48 -15.11
N PHE A 338 2.65 26.32 -14.02
CA PHE A 338 2.55 25.11 -13.21
C PHE A 338 1.23 24.36 -13.49
N GLN A 339 0.88 24.24 -14.76
CA GLN A 339 -0.39 23.63 -15.21
C GLN A 339 -0.33 22.09 -15.34
N ILE A 340 0.79 21.47 -14.96
CA ILE A 340 0.97 20.00 -14.96
C ILE A 340 0.40 19.37 -13.66
N PHE A 341 -0.15 20.17 -12.75
CA PHE A 341 -0.61 19.74 -11.43
C PHE A 341 -2.15 19.62 -11.32
N GLU A 342 -2.90 19.83 -12.40
CA GLU A 342 -4.37 19.87 -12.41
C GLU A 342 -5.06 18.49 -12.24
N GLU A 343 -4.34 17.37 -12.34
CA GLU A 343 -4.99 16.04 -12.46
C GLU A 343 -4.77 15.06 -11.29
N ASN A 344 -3.96 15.38 -10.27
CA ASN A 344 -3.66 14.42 -9.19
C ASN A 344 -3.49 15.08 -7.80
N TYR A 345 -4.47 15.88 -7.40
CA TYR A 345 -4.46 16.55 -6.10
C TYR A 345 -4.54 15.57 -4.90
N GLN A 346 -4.98 14.33 -5.11
CA GLN A 346 -5.23 13.33 -4.06
C GLN A 346 -3.93 12.93 -3.34
N MET A 347 -2.84 12.84 -4.09
CA MET A 347 -1.52 12.46 -3.58
C MET A 347 -0.73 13.65 -3.04
N HIS A 348 -1.03 14.87 -3.50
CA HIS A 348 -0.43 16.10 -2.96
C HIS A 348 -0.88 16.37 -1.53
N ILE A 349 -2.13 16.02 -1.17
CA ILE A 349 -2.64 16.10 0.20
C ILE A 349 -1.86 15.18 1.13
N TYR A 350 -1.79 13.88 0.80
CA TYR A 350 -1.05 12.86 1.54
C TYR A 350 0.33 13.39 1.95
N LEU A 351 1.01 13.97 0.97
CA LEU A 351 2.41 14.32 1.05
C LEU A 351 2.70 15.68 1.67
N SER A 352 1.91 16.71 1.35
CA SER A 352 2.01 18.02 1.98
C SER A 352 1.65 17.92 3.45
N SER A 353 0.69 17.07 3.83
CA SER A 353 0.48 16.70 5.22
C SER A 353 1.68 15.95 5.78
N TYR A 354 2.16 14.88 5.15
CA TYR A 354 3.21 14.02 5.72
C TYR A 354 4.50 14.80 6.07
N VAL A 355 5.05 15.58 5.14
CA VAL A 355 6.33 16.27 5.32
C VAL A 355 6.20 17.48 6.25
N VAL A 356 5.16 18.30 6.06
CA VAL A 356 4.96 19.50 6.89
C VAL A 356 4.65 19.09 8.33
N ILE A 357 3.81 18.07 8.52
CA ILE A 357 3.50 17.52 9.84
C ILE A 357 4.72 16.85 10.42
N PHE A 358 5.47 16.01 9.70
CA PHE A 358 6.66 15.37 10.26
C PHE A 358 7.66 16.42 10.77
N TYR A 359 7.93 17.48 10.00
CA TYR A 359 8.84 18.55 10.42
C TYR A 359 8.26 19.50 11.49
N MET A 360 6.96 19.74 11.54
CA MET A 360 6.34 20.63 12.55
C MET A 360 5.94 19.89 13.85
N VAL A 361 5.50 18.65 13.75
CA VAL A 361 4.95 17.82 14.82
C VAL A 361 6.04 17.06 15.56
N TYR A 362 7.09 16.58 14.87
CA TYR A 362 8.21 15.90 15.53
C TYR A 362 8.87 16.76 16.62
N PRO A 363 9.16 18.07 16.41
CA PRO A 363 9.64 18.95 17.47
C PRO A 363 8.63 19.18 18.60
N PHE A 364 7.33 19.21 18.29
CA PHE A 364 6.28 19.43 19.29
C PHE A 364 6.12 18.24 20.23
N PHE A 365 6.21 17.01 19.69
CA PHE A 365 6.12 15.78 20.49
C PHE A 365 7.45 15.37 21.14
N SER A 366 8.60 15.78 20.60
CA SER A 366 9.90 15.60 21.28
C SER A 366 9.97 16.41 22.58
N PHE A 367 9.19 17.51 22.69
CA PHE A 367 9.03 18.30 23.90
C PHE A 367 8.22 17.58 25.00
N CYS A 368 7.37 16.60 24.65
CA CYS A 368 6.69 15.72 25.61
C CYS A 368 7.60 14.59 26.11
N HIS A 369 8.85 14.91 26.43
CA HIS A 369 9.91 13.97 26.81
C HIS A 369 9.64 13.21 28.12
N HIS A 370 8.72 13.71 28.95
CA HIS A 370 8.46 13.18 30.30
C HIS A 370 7.44 12.02 30.37
N ARG A 371 6.98 11.47 29.23
CA ARG A 371 6.07 10.31 29.22
C ARG A 371 6.77 9.04 28.78
N GLU A 372 6.50 7.95 29.50
CA GLU A 372 6.98 6.60 29.18
C GLU A 372 6.72 6.23 27.70
N PRO A 373 7.69 5.63 26.99
CA PRO A 373 7.56 5.27 25.56
C PRO A 373 6.28 4.51 25.20
N LEU A 374 5.85 3.58 26.05
CA LEU A 374 4.66 2.75 25.80
C LEU A 374 3.35 3.56 25.89
N ARG A 375 3.29 4.57 26.76
CA ARG A 375 2.14 5.48 26.82
C ARG A 375 2.04 6.33 25.56
N ARG A 376 3.17 6.77 25.02
CA ARG A 376 3.21 7.50 23.74
C ARG A 376 2.68 6.62 22.61
N MET A 377 3.14 5.37 22.50
CA MET A 377 2.61 4.43 21.52
C MET A 377 1.08 4.26 21.62
N THR A 378 0.54 4.21 22.85
CA THR A 378 -0.92 4.17 23.07
C THR A 378 -1.63 5.39 22.49
N VAL A 379 -1.09 6.60 22.72
CA VAL A 379 -1.64 7.84 22.12
C VAL A 379 -1.60 7.78 20.60
N GLY A 380 -0.51 7.26 20.02
CA GLY A 380 -0.39 7.09 18.57
C GLY A 380 -1.47 6.19 17.97
N MET A 381 -1.81 5.08 18.64
CA MET A 381 -2.90 4.21 18.21
C MET A 381 -4.28 4.86 18.33
N LEU A 382 -4.52 5.66 19.38
CA LEU A 382 -5.77 6.41 19.51
C LEU A 382 -5.92 7.49 18.42
N LEU A 383 -4.83 8.16 18.03
CA LEU A 383 -4.83 9.11 16.92
C LEU A 383 -5.15 8.42 15.58
N ALA A 384 -4.58 7.24 15.33
CA ALA A 384 -4.90 6.44 14.16
C ALA A 384 -6.38 5.98 14.14
N ALA A 385 -6.95 5.65 15.30
CA ALA A 385 -8.38 5.31 15.39
C ALA A 385 -9.26 6.54 15.07
N LEU A 386 -8.90 7.72 15.58
CA LEU A 386 -9.59 8.99 15.26
C LEU A 386 -9.49 9.33 13.77
N ALA A 387 -8.36 9.02 13.11
CA ALA A 387 -8.22 9.20 11.67
C ALA A 387 -9.26 8.38 10.89
N PHE A 388 -9.55 7.15 11.33
CA PHE A 388 -10.57 6.30 10.71
C PHE A 388 -11.99 6.74 11.04
N VAL A 389 -12.23 7.33 12.21
CA VAL A 389 -13.52 8.00 12.49
C VAL A 389 -13.73 9.18 11.53
N ALA A 390 -12.69 9.99 11.29
CA ALA A 390 -12.77 11.06 10.31
C ALA A 390 -13.03 10.53 8.89
N ALA A 391 -12.36 9.45 8.49
CA ALA A 391 -12.59 8.79 7.21
C ALA A 391 -14.00 8.22 7.04
N ALA A 392 -14.57 7.64 8.10
CA ALA A 392 -15.95 7.17 8.13
C ALA A 392 -16.95 8.32 7.98
N LEU A 393 -16.78 9.41 8.74
CA LEU A 393 -17.63 10.59 8.65
C LEU A 393 -17.57 11.22 7.25
N LEU A 394 -16.38 11.25 6.66
CA LEU A 394 -16.20 11.74 5.30
C LEU A 394 -16.90 10.83 4.28
N GLN A 395 -16.75 9.51 4.42
CA GLN A 395 -17.41 8.54 3.54
C GLN A 395 -18.94 8.66 3.60
N ILE A 396 -19.53 8.83 4.78
CA ILE A 396 -20.97 9.06 4.93
C ILE A 396 -21.45 10.29 4.13
N GLN A 397 -20.65 11.36 4.07
CA GLN A 397 -21.02 12.54 3.28
C GLN A 397 -20.84 12.31 1.77
N ILE A 398 -19.85 11.52 1.37
CA ILE A 398 -19.66 11.11 -0.02
C ILE A 398 -20.84 10.26 -0.48
N ASP A 399 -21.21 9.23 0.31
CA ASP A 399 -22.27 8.27 -0.03
C ASP A 399 -23.62 8.98 -0.20
N ARG A 400 -23.90 10.03 0.59
CA ARG A 400 -25.11 10.88 0.42
C ARG A 400 -25.18 11.63 -0.91
N THR A 401 -24.05 11.80 -1.60
CA THR A 401 -23.98 12.47 -2.90
C THR A 401 -23.87 11.48 -4.06
N MET A 402 -23.75 10.19 -3.78
CA MET A 402 -23.69 9.14 -4.80
C MET A 402 -25.10 8.78 -5.28
N PRO A 403 -25.28 8.44 -6.57
CA PRO A 403 -26.56 7.99 -7.08
C PRO A 403 -26.88 6.57 -6.56
N ASP A 404 -28.12 6.35 -6.18
CA ASP A 404 -28.64 5.02 -5.85
C ASP A 404 -28.88 4.23 -7.15
N PHE A 405 -28.02 3.25 -7.41
CA PHE A 405 -28.16 2.34 -8.55
C PHE A 405 -29.13 1.20 -8.23
N PRO A 406 -29.83 0.62 -9.23
CA PRO A 406 -30.79 -0.45 -9.00
C PRO A 406 -30.11 -1.70 -8.42
N SER A 407 -30.75 -2.32 -7.43
CA SER A 407 -30.30 -3.60 -6.88
C SER A 407 -30.49 -4.76 -7.88
N SER A 408 -30.07 -5.98 -7.52
CA SER A 408 -30.19 -7.16 -8.38
C SER A 408 -31.63 -7.56 -8.71
N SER A 409 -32.63 -7.04 -7.97
CA SER A 409 -34.05 -7.29 -8.18
C SER A 409 -34.78 -6.14 -8.89
N GLU A 410 -34.17 -4.97 -8.98
CA GLU A 410 -34.82 -3.73 -9.40
C GLU A 410 -34.36 -3.28 -10.79
N ILE A 411 -35.14 -2.40 -11.39
CA ILE A 411 -34.79 -1.62 -12.57
C ILE A 411 -35.07 -0.13 -12.31
N GLN A 412 -34.43 0.73 -13.09
CA GLN A 412 -34.65 2.17 -12.99
C GLN A 412 -34.93 2.78 -14.35
N VAL A 413 -35.99 3.57 -14.45
CA VAL A 413 -36.43 4.17 -15.72
C VAL A 413 -36.58 5.69 -15.57
N LYS A 414 -36.09 6.43 -16.56
CA LYS A 414 -36.27 7.88 -16.72
C LYS A 414 -36.95 8.17 -18.05
N PHE A 415 -37.84 9.15 -18.08
CA PHE A 415 -38.57 9.51 -19.29
C PHE A 415 -38.05 10.83 -19.86
N LEU A 416 -37.88 10.89 -21.17
CA LEU A 416 -37.45 12.07 -21.91
C LEU A 416 -38.47 12.41 -22.99
N ASN A 417 -38.93 13.64 -23.03
CA ASN A 417 -39.93 14.10 -23.98
C ASN A 417 -39.26 14.93 -25.09
N LEU A 418 -39.39 14.50 -26.36
CA LEU A 418 -38.89 15.22 -27.54
C LEU A 418 -39.95 16.10 -28.20
N GLU A 419 -41.14 16.24 -27.62
CA GLU A 419 -42.12 17.23 -28.06
C GLU A 419 -41.88 18.58 -27.39
N ASN A 420 -42.38 19.66 -28.02
CA ASN A 420 -42.35 21.01 -27.44
C ASN A 420 -43.36 21.19 -26.28
N THR A 421 -44.37 20.34 -26.20
CA THR A 421 -45.45 20.42 -25.21
C THR A 421 -45.27 19.41 -24.11
N SER A 422 -45.78 19.72 -22.92
CA SER A 422 -45.75 18.77 -21.81
C SER A 422 -46.69 17.59 -22.11
N LEU A 423 -46.19 16.38 -21.89
CA LEU A 423 -46.92 15.14 -22.13
C LEU A 423 -47.28 14.44 -20.80
N PRO A 424 -48.53 13.99 -20.64
CA PRO A 424 -48.89 13.09 -19.56
C PRO A 424 -48.33 11.69 -19.82
N VAL A 425 -47.63 11.14 -18.83
CA VAL A 425 -47.08 9.78 -18.83
C VAL A 425 -47.71 8.99 -17.69
N VAL A 426 -48.23 7.81 -18.01
CA VAL A 426 -48.76 6.84 -17.04
C VAL A 426 -47.93 5.57 -17.14
N VAL A 427 -47.35 5.18 -16.02
CA VAL A 427 -46.64 3.90 -15.86
C VAL A 427 -47.56 2.96 -15.09
N GLU A 428 -47.70 1.72 -15.54
CA GLU A 428 -48.55 0.72 -14.88
C GLU A 428 -48.21 0.60 -13.39
N GLY A 429 -49.21 0.82 -12.52
CA GLY A 429 -49.04 0.77 -11.06
C GLY A 429 -48.50 2.06 -10.40
N GLN A 430 -48.29 3.13 -11.16
CA GLN A 430 -47.81 4.43 -10.64
C GLN A 430 -48.81 5.56 -10.92
N GLU A 431 -48.68 6.67 -10.19
CA GLU A 431 -49.47 7.88 -10.45
C GLU A 431 -49.05 8.56 -11.76
N GLN A 432 -50.02 9.20 -12.43
CA GLN A 432 -49.77 9.96 -13.64
C GLN A 432 -48.88 11.18 -13.33
N PHE A 433 -47.84 11.38 -14.12
CA PHE A 433 -46.98 12.56 -14.04
C PHE A 433 -46.82 13.21 -15.41
N ALA A 434 -46.47 14.49 -15.43
CA ALA A 434 -46.25 15.24 -16.66
C ALA A 434 -44.74 15.39 -16.91
N VAL A 435 -44.31 15.08 -18.13
CA VAL A 435 -42.94 15.34 -18.58
C VAL A 435 -42.95 16.63 -19.40
N PRO A 436 -42.21 17.70 -19.01
CA PRO A 436 -42.17 18.94 -19.77
C PRO A 436 -41.62 18.72 -21.19
N GLY A 437 -41.94 19.64 -22.11
CA GLY A 437 -41.42 19.56 -23.47
C GLY A 437 -39.90 19.75 -23.52
N PHE A 438 -39.20 18.96 -24.34
CA PHE A 438 -37.74 18.92 -24.42
C PHE A 438 -37.07 18.84 -23.03
N ASP A 439 -37.58 17.96 -22.16
CA ASP A 439 -37.09 17.77 -20.79
C ASP A 439 -37.25 16.32 -20.30
N SER A 440 -36.75 16.04 -19.09
CA SER A 440 -36.92 14.77 -18.40
C SER A 440 -38.01 14.76 -17.34
N SER A 441 -38.45 13.55 -16.98
CA SER A 441 -39.09 13.28 -15.70
C SER A 441 -38.16 13.61 -14.52
N ASN A 442 -38.75 13.80 -13.33
CA ASN A 442 -37.99 13.99 -12.10
C ASN A 442 -37.20 12.73 -11.75
N GLY A 443 -35.89 12.75 -11.97
CA GLY A 443 -34.99 11.66 -11.61
C GLY A 443 -35.33 10.32 -12.29
N TYR A 444 -34.76 9.24 -11.74
CA TYR A 444 -35.06 7.87 -12.15
C TYR A 444 -36.11 7.29 -11.22
N MET A 445 -37.07 6.60 -11.79
CA MET A 445 -38.09 5.84 -11.08
C MET A 445 -37.62 4.40 -10.92
N THR A 446 -37.55 3.89 -9.68
CA THR A 446 -37.21 2.48 -9.39
C THR A 446 -38.47 1.61 -9.46
N LEU A 447 -38.37 0.45 -10.12
CA LEU A 447 -39.47 -0.50 -10.34
C LEU A 447 -38.97 -1.95 -10.13
N ASP A 448 -39.86 -2.83 -9.67
CA ASP A 448 -39.55 -4.24 -9.37
C ASP A 448 -39.96 -5.22 -10.48
N THR A 449 -40.62 -4.71 -11.53
CA THR A 449 -41.20 -5.51 -12.62
C THR A 449 -40.40 -5.37 -13.91
N GLU A 450 -40.14 -6.48 -14.59
CA GLU A 450 -39.36 -6.50 -15.84
C GLU A 450 -40.17 -6.02 -17.05
N ASN A 451 -41.49 -6.13 -17.01
CA ASN A 451 -42.40 -5.62 -18.01
C ASN A 451 -43.08 -4.35 -17.51
N ILE A 452 -42.96 -3.27 -18.27
CA ILE A 452 -43.60 -2.00 -17.94
C ILE A 452 -44.45 -1.57 -19.12
N THR A 453 -45.75 -1.44 -18.89
CA THR A 453 -46.65 -0.77 -19.83
C THR A 453 -46.63 0.74 -19.56
N VAL A 454 -46.16 1.50 -20.55
CA VAL A 454 -46.10 2.96 -20.51
C VAL A 454 -47.15 3.51 -21.46
N SER A 455 -48.01 4.39 -20.96
CA SER A 455 -48.93 5.20 -21.77
C SER A 455 -48.42 6.63 -21.84
N ALA A 456 -48.12 7.10 -23.05
CA ALA A 456 -47.72 8.49 -23.30
C ALA A 456 -48.43 9.00 -24.55
N GLY A 457 -49.04 10.20 -24.47
CA GLY A 457 -49.74 10.80 -25.62
C GLY A 457 -50.92 9.97 -26.16
N GLY A 458 -51.51 9.07 -25.35
CA GLY A 458 -52.63 8.21 -25.74
C GLY A 458 -52.24 6.90 -26.44
N LYS A 459 -50.94 6.59 -26.56
CA LYS A 459 -50.43 5.30 -27.05
C LYS A 459 -49.84 4.48 -25.90
N ASN A 460 -50.14 3.19 -25.87
CA ASN A 460 -49.58 2.25 -24.90
C ASN A 460 -48.49 1.41 -25.55
N THR A 461 -47.32 1.34 -24.92
CA THR A 461 -46.24 0.41 -25.32
C THR A 461 -45.75 -0.34 -24.10
N THR A 462 -45.54 -1.64 -24.23
CA THR A 462 -44.90 -2.47 -23.21
C THR A 462 -43.43 -2.64 -23.55
N ALA A 463 -42.56 -2.21 -22.64
CA ALA A 463 -41.12 -2.41 -22.74
C ALA A 463 -40.67 -3.51 -21.76
N TYR A 464 -39.65 -4.26 -22.15
CA TYR A 464 -39.03 -5.31 -21.35
C TYR A 464 -37.62 -4.89 -20.96
N PHE A 465 -37.34 -4.96 -19.67
CA PHE A 465 -36.08 -4.54 -19.09
C PHE A 465 -35.44 -5.69 -18.33
N GLN A 466 -34.11 -5.75 -18.38
CA GLN A 466 -33.34 -6.69 -17.56
C GLN A 466 -33.21 -6.14 -16.15
N LYS A 467 -33.11 -6.99 -15.13
CA LYS A 467 -32.83 -6.52 -13.77
C LYS A 467 -31.43 -5.93 -13.64
N LYS A 468 -31.22 -5.04 -12.67
CA LYS A 468 -29.95 -4.36 -12.39
C LYS A 468 -29.51 -3.39 -13.51
N THR A 469 -30.45 -2.83 -14.26
CA THR A 469 -30.17 -1.87 -15.34
C THR A 469 -30.92 -0.56 -15.17
N ARG A 470 -30.32 0.50 -15.70
CA ARG A 470 -30.93 1.82 -15.83
C ARG A 470 -31.28 2.07 -17.28
N HIS A 471 -32.45 2.66 -17.50
CA HIS A 471 -32.93 2.96 -18.82
C HIS A 471 -33.52 4.35 -18.93
N THR A 472 -33.37 4.92 -20.11
CA THR A 472 -34.05 6.15 -20.48
C THR A 472 -35.02 5.84 -21.62
N VAL A 473 -36.29 6.17 -21.43
CA VAL A 473 -37.36 6.02 -22.43
C VAL A 473 -37.57 7.37 -23.11
N LEU A 474 -37.23 7.45 -24.38
CA LEU A 474 -37.51 8.57 -25.26
C LEU A 474 -38.94 8.50 -25.77
N ILE A 475 -39.66 9.61 -25.64
CA ILE A 475 -40.99 9.85 -26.19
C ILE A 475 -40.80 10.72 -27.44
N ASN A 476 -40.94 10.10 -28.61
CA ASN A 476 -40.74 10.75 -29.89
C ASN A 476 -41.95 11.61 -30.29
N THR A 477 -41.73 12.55 -31.20
CA THR A 477 -42.76 13.45 -31.75
C THR A 477 -43.88 12.74 -32.52
N ASP A 478 -43.67 11.49 -32.95
CA ASP A 478 -44.68 10.63 -33.58
C ASP A 478 -45.44 9.76 -32.56
N GLY A 479 -45.14 9.92 -31.26
CA GLY A 479 -45.68 9.14 -30.15
C GLY A 479 -45.10 7.73 -30.04
N THR A 480 -43.99 7.42 -30.74
CA THR A 480 -43.25 6.16 -30.54
C THR A 480 -42.36 6.25 -29.30
N LEU A 481 -42.13 5.10 -28.66
CA LEU A 481 -41.27 4.99 -27.49
C LEU A 481 -39.99 4.23 -27.85
N GLN A 482 -38.83 4.85 -27.60
CA GLN A 482 -37.52 4.23 -27.78
C GLN A 482 -36.84 4.07 -26.42
N THR A 483 -36.30 2.87 -26.16
CA THR A 483 -35.59 2.57 -24.92
C THR A 483 -34.07 2.66 -25.12
N LEU A 484 -33.39 3.29 -24.18
CA LEU A 484 -31.94 3.44 -24.14
C LEU A 484 -31.38 2.79 -22.87
N ASN A 485 -30.17 2.24 -22.97
CA ASN A 485 -29.44 1.75 -21.80
C ASN A 485 -28.60 2.89 -21.22
N ASP A 486 -28.69 3.07 -19.90
CA ASP A 486 -27.93 4.04 -19.15
C ASP A 486 -26.82 3.37 -18.34
N ILE A 487 -25.83 4.18 -17.95
CA ILE A 487 -24.74 3.71 -17.10
C ILE A 487 -25.25 3.39 -15.69
N THR A 488 -24.77 2.27 -15.16
CA THR A 488 -25.07 1.75 -13.82
C THR A 488 -23.91 1.93 -12.84
N GLU A 489 -22.89 2.67 -13.26
CA GLU A 489 -21.78 3.10 -12.42
C GLU A 489 -21.39 4.53 -12.77
N LYS A 490 -20.75 5.22 -11.82
CA LYS A 490 -20.22 6.56 -12.04
C LYS A 490 -19.01 6.48 -12.99
N PRO A 491 -18.84 7.42 -13.95
CA PRO A 491 -17.70 7.38 -14.85
C PRO A 491 -16.35 7.37 -14.12
N ASN A 492 -15.44 6.53 -14.61
CA ASN A 492 -14.15 6.29 -14.00
C ASN A 492 -13.22 7.52 -14.09
N GLN A 493 -12.25 7.60 -13.18
CA GLN A 493 -11.20 8.64 -13.16
C GLN A 493 -11.73 10.09 -13.10
N GLY A 494 -12.97 10.29 -12.65
CA GLY A 494 -13.58 11.62 -12.60
C GLY A 494 -13.93 12.20 -13.97
N LEU A 495 -13.90 11.38 -15.04
CA LEU A 495 -14.40 11.74 -16.36
C LEU A 495 -15.92 11.95 -16.33
N ASN A 496 -16.47 12.46 -17.42
CA ASN A 496 -17.91 12.70 -17.55
C ASN A 496 -18.46 11.95 -18.76
N ALA A 497 -19.55 11.20 -18.57
CA ALA A 497 -20.19 10.46 -19.65
C ALA A 497 -21.30 11.30 -20.26
N ILE A 498 -21.14 11.70 -21.53
CA ILE A 498 -22.05 12.61 -22.22
C ILE A 498 -22.61 11.90 -23.45
N ARG A 499 -23.92 11.94 -23.62
CA ARG A 499 -24.59 11.48 -24.84
C ARG A 499 -25.47 12.58 -25.41
N PHE A 500 -25.71 12.52 -26.72
CA PHE A 500 -26.53 13.48 -27.44
C PHE A 500 -27.77 12.81 -28.00
N VAL A 501 -28.92 13.47 -27.90
CA VAL A 501 -30.18 13.07 -28.52
C VAL A 501 -30.55 14.11 -29.57
N ASN A 502 -30.66 13.66 -30.82
CA ASN A 502 -30.94 14.54 -31.93
C ASN A 502 -32.46 14.67 -32.18
N GLY A 503 -33.09 15.70 -31.60
CA GLY A 503 -34.46 16.08 -31.92
C GLY A 503 -34.57 17.01 -33.16
N PHE A 504 -33.46 17.35 -33.80
CA PHE A 504 -33.41 18.20 -34.99
C PHE A 504 -33.80 17.41 -36.25
N ARG A 505 -34.18 18.14 -37.32
CA ARG A 505 -34.75 17.54 -38.54
C ARG A 505 -33.72 16.96 -39.50
N SER A 506 -32.43 17.24 -39.31
CA SER A 506 -31.34 16.73 -40.14
C SER A 506 -30.35 15.92 -39.31
N HIS A 507 -29.44 15.22 -39.99
CA HIS A 507 -28.29 14.62 -39.32
C HIS A 507 -27.42 15.72 -38.70
N LEU A 508 -26.89 15.43 -37.51
CA LEU A 508 -25.98 16.29 -36.78
C LEU A 508 -24.71 15.51 -36.44
N ASN A 509 -23.56 16.14 -36.65
CA ASN A 509 -22.27 15.60 -36.28
C ASN A 509 -21.67 16.38 -35.11
N PHE A 510 -21.15 15.67 -34.11
CA PHE A 510 -20.62 16.26 -32.88
C PHE A 510 -19.12 15.99 -32.78
N THR A 511 -18.36 17.06 -32.62
CA THR A 511 -16.90 16.99 -32.49
C THR A 511 -16.42 17.72 -31.24
N ILE A 512 -15.49 17.09 -30.52
CA ILE A 512 -14.78 17.72 -29.39
C ILE A 512 -13.29 17.45 -29.54
N LYS A 513 -12.49 18.51 -29.69
CA LYS A 513 -11.05 18.41 -29.98
C LYS A 513 -10.77 17.48 -31.19
N SER A 514 -10.30 16.25 -30.95
CA SER A 514 -9.99 15.22 -31.94
C SER A 514 -11.04 14.11 -32.06
N ASP A 515 -11.97 14.02 -31.11
CA ASP A 515 -12.95 12.95 -31.04
C ASP A 515 -14.22 13.34 -31.79
N ASN A 516 -14.69 12.42 -32.62
CA ASN A 516 -15.87 12.59 -33.46
C ASN A 516 -16.86 11.45 -33.18
N LEU A 517 -18.07 11.79 -32.74
CA LEU A 517 -19.13 10.79 -32.48
C LEU A 517 -19.78 10.27 -33.76
N GLY A 518 -19.52 10.90 -34.91
CA GLY A 518 -20.17 10.57 -36.17
C GLY A 518 -21.57 11.18 -36.30
N LEU A 519 -22.20 10.91 -37.45
CA LEU A 519 -23.51 11.46 -37.80
C LEU A 519 -24.62 10.80 -36.99
N ILE A 520 -25.35 11.61 -36.21
CA ILE A 520 -26.54 11.20 -35.47
C ILE A 520 -27.77 11.56 -36.30
N ALA A 521 -28.57 10.57 -36.68
CA ALA A 521 -29.80 10.79 -37.44
C ALA A 521 -30.92 11.45 -36.61
N PRO A 522 -31.93 12.06 -37.25
CA PRO A 522 -33.11 12.57 -36.56
C PRO A 522 -33.77 11.51 -35.68
N LEU A 523 -34.18 11.89 -34.47
CA LEU A 523 -34.77 11.01 -33.46
C LEU A 523 -33.87 9.84 -33.04
N GLN A 524 -32.56 9.95 -33.21
CA GLN A 524 -31.57 8.97 -32.75
C GLN A 524 -30.66 9.53 -31.65
N VAL A 525 -29.91 8.63 -31.02
CA VAL A 525 -29.06 8.89 -29.86
C VAL A 525 -27.63 8.43 -30.12
N SER A 526 -26.66 9.16 -29.62
CA SER A 526 -25.26 8.74 -29.64
C SER A 526 -24.93 7.71 -28.56
N GLY A 527 -23.80 7.03 -28.72
CA GLY A 527 -23.12 6.41 -27.58
C GLY A 527 -22.66 7.46 -26.56
N TYR A 528 -22.26 6.99 -25.37
CA TYR A 528 -21.61 7.85 -24.37
C TYR A 528 -20.19 8.19 -24.81
N LEU A 529 -19.86 9.47 -24.75
CA LEU A 529 -18.51 9.99 -24.89
C LEU A 529 -17.97 10.38 -23.52
N ASN A 530 -16.76 9.92 -23.20
CA ASN A 530 -16.07 10.30 -21.97
C ASN A 530 -15.32 11.62 -22.17
N VAL A 531 -15.64 12.62 -21.37
CA VAL A 531 -15.08 13.97 -21.48
C VAL A 531 -14.45 14.38 -20.14
N PRO A 532 -13.21 14.93 -20.16
CA PRO A 532 -12.58 15.47 -18.95
C PRO A 532 -13.41 16.56 -18.28
N HIS A 533 -13.17 16.79 -16.99
CA HIS A 533 -13.79 17.87 -16.23
C HIS A 533 -13.38 19.26 -16.77
N GLY A 534 -14.14 20.30 -16.43
CA GLY A 534 -13.89 21.67 -16.87
C GLY A 534 -14.82 22.13 -17.98
N LYS A 535 -14.35 23.06 -18.83
CA LYS A 535 -15.15 23.60 -19.94
C LYS A 535 -15.02 22.73 -21.18
N ALA A 536 -16.06 21.98 -21.52
CA ALA A 536 -16.15 21.25 -22.77
C ALA A 536 -16.78 22.13 -23.86
N ASN A 537 -16.09 22.27 -24.99
CA ASN A 537 -16.58 23.01 -26.15
C ASN A 537 -16.82 22.02 -27.30
N PHE A 538 -18.09 21.77 -27.60
CA PHE A 538 -18.54 20.90 -28.67
C PHE A 538 -18.83 21.73 -29.92
N THR A 539 -18.39 21.23 -31.07
CA THR A 539 -18.76 21.80 -32.37
C THR A 539 -19.77 20.87 -33.04
N ILE A 540 -20.96 21.42 -33.29
CA ILE A 540 -22.11 20.75 -33.91
C ILE A 540 -22.15 21.18 -35.37
N VAL A 541 -22.25 20.22 -36.30
CA VAL A 541 -22.25 20.47 -37.75
C VAL A 541 -23.41 19.73 -38.41
N ASN A 542 -24.17 20.39 -39.30
CA ASN A 542 -25.17 19.72 -40.13
C ASN A 542 -24.61 19.30 -41.50
N GLU A 543 -25.43 18.63 -42.31
CA GLU A 543 -25.07 18.21 -43.68
C GLU A 543 -24.78 19.39 -44.61
N GLU A 544 -25.34 20.58 -44.35
CA GLU A 544 -25.14 21.80 -45.12
C GLU A 544 -23.85 22.54 -44.75
N GLY A 545 -23.10 22.05 -43.75
CA GLY A 545 -21.85 22.65 -43.27
C GLY A 545 -22.02 23.84 -42.34
N GLN A 546 -23.25 24.12 -41.87
CA GLN A 546 -23.49 25.08 -40.81
C GLN A 546 -22.93 24.54 -39.49
N THR A 547 -22.29 25.42 -38.72
CA THR A 547 -21.62 25.05 -37.47
C THR A 547 -22.19 25.82 -36.29
N CYS A 548 -22.18 25.20 -35.12
CA CYS A 548 -22.51 25.86 -33.86
C CYS A 548 -21.62 25.37 -32.71
N HIS A 549 -21.25 26.28 -31.81
CA HIS A 549 -20.48 25.97 -30.61
C HIS A 549 -21.37 25.85 -29.36
N TYR A 550 -21.32 24.68 -28.73
CA TYR A 550 -22.03 24.35 -27.50
C TYR A 550 -21.03 24.17 -26.34
N ILE A 551 -21.17 25.00 -25.30
CA ILE A 551 -20.24 24.98 -24.15
C ILE A 551 -20.95 24.39 -22.94
N LEU A 552 -20.40 23.30 -22.39
CA LEU A 552 -20.89 22.66 -21.17
C LEU A 552 -19.82 22.70 -20.08
N GLN A 553 -20.19 23.19 -18.90
CA GLN A 553 -19.32 23.15 -17.73
C GLN A 553 -19.51 21.82 -17.00
N LEU A 554 -18.44 21.03 -16.91
CA LEU A 554 -18.44 19.70 -16.34
C LEU A 554 -17.71 19.67 -14.99
N GLY A 555 -18.30 18.98 -14.02
CA GLY A 555 -17.65 18.62 -12.76
C GLY A 555 -16.87 17.30 -12.88
N PHE A 556 -16.55 16.68 -11.74
CA PHE A 556 -15.93 15.35 -11.71
C PHE A 556 -16.99 14.25 -11.65
N GLY A 557 -16.90 13.24 -12.52
CA GLY A 557 -17.71 12.02 -12.42
C GLY A 557 -19.19 12.19 -12.79
N SER A 558 -19.60 13.24 -13.51
CA SER A 558 -21.01 13.46 -13.85
C SER A 558 -21.43 12.76 -15.15
N SER A 559 -22.74 12.60 -15.34
CA SER A 559 -23.30 12.09 -16.59
C SER A 559 -24.44 12.97 -17.10
N TYR A 560 -24.45 13.20 -18.41
CA TYR A 560 -25.39 14.09 -19.07
C TYR A 560 -26.02 13.47 -20.31
N THR A 561 -27.31 13.72 -20.48
CA THR A 561 -28.04 13.56 -21.74
C THR A 561 -28.32 14.94 -22.31
N VAL A 562 -27.68 15.28 -23.42
CA VAL A 562 -27.85 16.57 -24.09
C VAL A 562 -28.94 16.44 -25.15
N LEU A 563 -30.05 17.17 -24.96
CA LEU A 563 -31.17 17.21 -25.88
C LEU A 563 -31.03 18.38 -26.87
N ILE A 564 -31.06 18.08 -28.16
CA ILE A 564 -31.15 19.08 -29.22
C ILE A 564 -32.62 19.26 -29.61
N PRO A 565 -33.23 20.44 -29.40
CA PRO A 565 -34.63 20.61 -29.72
C PRO A 565 -34.90 20.71 -31.21
N SER A 566 -36.14 20.41 -31.60
CA SER A 566 -36.60 20.55 -32.99
C SER A 566 -36.62 22.02 -33.46
N THR A 567 -36.66 22.96 -32.52
CA THR A 567 -36.61 24.42 -32.73
C THR A 567 -35.18 24.97 -32.78
N PHE A 568 -34.17 24.12 -32.61
CA PHE A 568 -32.77 24.50 -32.65
C PHE A 568 -32.42 25.27 -33.93
N SER A 569 -31.61 26.33 -33.79
CA SER A 569 -31.13 27.14 -34.89
C SER A 569 -29.62 27.29 -34.86
N PHE A 570 -28.98 27.31 -36.02
CA PHE A 570 -27.52 27.48 -36.11
C PHE A 570 -27.14 28.94 -35.91
N GLY A 571 -26.14 29.17 -35.03
CA GLY A 571 -25.57 30.48 -34.73
C GLY A 571 -24.16 30.34 -34.14
N GLU A 572 -23.53 31.45 -33.74
CA GLU A 572 -22.17 31.41 -33.16
C GLU A 572 -22.11 30.60 -31.86
N SER A 573 -23.15 30.66 -31.03
CA SER A 573 -23.33 29.78 -29.87
C SER A 573 -24.78 29.32 -29.75
N CYS A 574 -24.96 28.05 -29.41
CA CYS A 574 -26.25 27.40 -29.20
C CYS A 574 -26.42 26.89 -27.77
N THR A 575 -25.66 27.46 -26.83
CA THR A 575 -25.71 27.02 -25.43
C THR A 575 -27.09 27.25 -24.81
N ASP A 576 -27.79 28.32 -25.20
CA ASP A 576 -29.13 28.64 -24.67
C ASP A 576 -30.25 27.82 -25.33
N ASP A 577 -30.03 27.34 -26.55
CA ASP A 577 -31.00 26.55 -27.32
C ASP A 577 -30.92 25.05 -26.99
N ILE A 578 -29.85 24.58 -26.35
CA ILE A 578 -29.61 23.17 -26.07
C ILE A 578 -29.80 22.90 -24.58
N LYS A 579 -30.52 21.82 -24.24
CA LYS A 579 -30.75 21.44 -22.84
C LYS A 579 -29.89 20.27 -22.42
N ALA A 580 -29.05 20.47 -21.41
CA ALA A 580 -28.30 19.39 -20.78
C ALA A 580 -29.07 18.83 -19.58
N ILE A 581 -29.48 17.58 -19.66
CA ILE A 581 -30.12 16.87 -18.56
C ILE A 581 -29.04 16.15 -17.76
N LYS A 582 -29.01 16.41 -16.46
CA LYS A 582 -28.12 15.71 -15.52
C LYS A 582 -28.71 14.35 -15.17
N ASP A 583 -27.98 13.29 -15.48
CA ASP A 583 -28.36 11.91 -15.14
C ASP A 583 -27.63 11.41 -13.88
N ILE A 584 -26.41 11.90 -13.68
CA ILE A 584 -25.61 11.70 -12.47
C ILE A 584 -24.95 13.03 -12.10
N ASP A 585 -25.14 13.45 -10.85
CA ASP A 585 -24.51 14.67 -10.33
C ASP A 585 -22.98 14.52 -10.15
N PRO A 586 -22.23 15.62 -10.34
CA PRO A 586 -20.78 15.61 -10.13
C PRO A 586 -20.45 15.36 -8.66
N ASN A 587 -19.22 14.90 -8.39
CA ASN A 587 -18.70 14.75 -7.03
C ASN A 587 -18.81 16.11 -6.31
N GLY A 588 -19.53 16.14 -5.18
CA GLY A 588 -19.79 17.38 -4.44
C GLY A 588 -18.82 17.64 -3.28
N ILE A 589 -18.17 16.60 -2.76
CA ILE A 589 -17.30 16.71 -1.58
C ILE A 589 -15.87 16.99 -2.02
N HIS A 590 -15.32 18.13 -1.63
CA HIS A 590 -13.96 18.53 -1.96
C HIS A 590 -12.92 17.62 -1.29
N MET A 591 -11.93 17.19 -2.06
CA MET A 591 -10.92 16.22 -1.62
C MET A 591 -10.01 16.72 -0.47
N ALA A 592 -9.90 18.03 -0.26
CA ALA A 592 -9.20 18.63 0.90
C ALA A 592 -9.70 18.11 2.27
N TRP A 593 -10.93 17.62 2.37
CA TRP A 593 -11.41 17.01 3.61
C TRP A 593 -10.60 15.78 4.05
N GLN A 594 -9.93 15.08 3.11
CA GLN A 594 -9.00 14.01 3.46
C GLN A 594 -7.74 14.48 4.19
N ILE A 595 -7.40 15.79 4.17
CA ILE A 595 -6.26 16.32 4.93
C ILE A 595 -6.39 15.96 6.41
N ILE A 596 -7.61 15.92 6.96
CA ILE A 596 -7.87 15.66 8.38
C ILE A 596 -7.46 14.22 8.76
N GLN A 597 -7.93 13.22 8.01
CA GLN A 597 -7.60 11.82 8.30
C GLN A 597 -6.11 11.52 8.07
N TYR A 598 -5.50 12.10 7.02
CA TYR A 598 -4.06 11.99 6.81
C TYR A 598 -3.25 12.65 7.93
N PHE A 599 -3.65 13.84 8.36
CA PHE A 599 -2.99 14.55 9.45
C PHE A 599 -2.96 13.73 10.73
N LEU A 600 -4.13 13.21 11.13
CA LEU A 600 -4.27 12.40 12.35
C LEU A 600 -3.45 11.11 12.25
N MET A 601 -3.47 10.43 11.09
CA MET A 601 -2.72 9.20 10.90
C MET A 601 -1.21 9.42 10.91
N THR A 602 -0.70 10.47 10.26
CA THR A 602 0.73 10.82 10.31
C THR A 602 1.16 11.19 11.72
N CYS A 603 0.36 11.97 12.46
CA CYS A 603 0.66 12.24 13.88
C CYS A 603 0.70 10.93 14.69
N GLY A 604 -0.26 10.03 14.44
CA GLY A 604 -0.31 8.70 15.05
C GLY A 604 0.95 7.88 14.78
N GLU A 605 1.38 7.82 13.51
CA GLU A 605 2.59 7.11 13.07
C GLU A 605 3.86 7.68 13.69
N VAL A 606 4.06 9.00 13.69
CA VAL A 606 5.26 9.61 14.28
C VAL A 606 5.35 9.26 15.77
N VAL A 607 4.23 9.33 16.49
CA VAL A 607 4.19 9.04 17.92
C VAL A 607 4.31 7.54 18.20
N PHE A 608 3.75 6.68 17.34
CA PHE A 608 3.75 5.22 17.49
C PHE A 608 5.04 4.56 16.98
N SER A 609 5.37 4.74 15.71
CA SER A 609 6.40 4.01 14.99
C SER A 609 7.80 4.43 15.43
N VAL A 610 8.09 5.73 15.49
CA VAL A 610 9.40 6.23 15.91
C VAL A 610 9.67 5.84 17.36
N THR A 611 8.71 6.06 18.26
CA THR A 611 8.83 5.69 19.66
C THR A 611 8.94 4.18 19.86
N GLY A 612 8.15 3.40 19.10
CA GLY A 612 8.14 1.95 19.19
C GLY A 612 9.45 1.33 18.70
N LEU A 613 10.02 1.84 17.61
CA LEU A 613 11.35 1.43 17.16
C LEU A 613 12.42 1.77 18.21
N ASP A 614 12.45 3.00 18.72
CA ASP A 614 13.41 3.42 19.74
C ASP A 614 13.31 2.58 21.02
N PHE A 615 12.09 2.36 21.52
CA PHE A 615 11.82 1.44 22.62
C PHE A 615 12.38 0.05 22.35
N SER A 616 12.09 -0.50 21.17
CA SER A 616 12.51 -1.85 20.78
C SER A 616 14.02 -1.97 20.72
N TYR A 617 14.72 -0.94 20.23
CA TYR A 617 16.18 -0.86 20.22
C TYR A 617 16.76 -0.76 21.63
N SER A 618 16.12 0.01 22.53
CA SER A 618 16.58 0.19 23.92
C SER A 618 16.42 -1.06 24.79
N GLN A 619 15.40 -1.88 24.51
CA GLN A 619 15.11 -3.11 25.26
C GLN A 619 15.78 -4.37 24.65
N ALA A 620 16.44 -4.22 23.49
CA ALA A 620 17.08 -5.31 22.80
C ALA A 620 18.49 -5.62 23.35
N PRO A 621 18.82 -6.90 23.59
CA PRO A 621 20.20 -7.33 23.78
C PRO A 621 21.10 -6.92 22.62
N SER A 622 22.38 -6.68 22.91
CA SER A 622 23.35 -6.16 21.92
C SER A 622 23.45 -7.03 20.66
N ASN A 623 23.33 -8.35 20.83
CA ASN A 623 23.38 -9.36 19.78
C ASN A 623 22.01 -9.75 19.18
N MET A 624 20.88 -9.21 19.67
CA MET A 624 19.52 -9.61 19.21
C MET A 624 18.66 -8.45 18.67
N LYS A 625 19.25 -7.26 18.48
CA LYS A 625 18.57 -6.12 17.85
C LYS A 625 17.92 -6.47 16.50
N SER A 626 18.61 -7.26 15.67
CA SER A 626 18.08 -7.71 14.37
C SER A 626 16.85 -8.64 14.51
N VAL A 627 16.79 -9.46 15.57
CA VAL A 627 15.66 -10.36 15.83
C VAL A 627 14.41 -9.55 16.20
N LEU A 628 14.56 -8.52 17.03
CA LEU A 628 13.44 -7.63 17.38
C LEU A 628 13.00 -6.74 16.21
N GLN A 629 13.93 -6.29 15.37
CA GLN A 629 13.61 -5.59 14.12
C GLN A 629 12.79 -6.49 13.18
N ALA A 630 13.16 -7.77 13.04
CA ALA A 630 12.41 -8.72 12.24
C ALA A 630 11.01 -8.99 12.82
N GLY A 631 10.91 -9.11 14.15
CA GLY A 631 9.63 -9.19 14.85
C GLY A 631 8.74 -7.96 14.62
N TRP A 632 9.33 -6.76 14.57
CA TRP A 632 8.62 -5.51 14.27
C TRP A 632 8.05 -5.52 12.85
N LEU A 633 8.87 -5.85 11.85
CA LEU A 633 8.41 -5.96 10.45
C LEU A 633 7.34 -7.04 10.28
N LEU A 634 7.42 -8.13 11.03
CA LEU A 634 6.38 -9.16 11.05
C LEU A 634 5.03 -8.60 11.52
N THR A 635 5.01 -7.64 12.46
CA THR A 635 3.74 -7.01 12.87
C THR A 635 3.08 -6.26 11.71
N VAL A 636 3.85 -5.67 10.80
CA VAL A 636 3.34 -5.00 9.60
C VAL A 636 2.72 -6.02 8.65
N ALA A 637 3.39 -7.15 8.43
CA ALA A 637 2.87 -8.24 7.61
C ALA A 637 1.55 -8.79 8.17
N VAL A 638 1.49 -9.06 9.48
CA VAL A 638 0.26 -9.53 10.15
C VAL A 638 -0.85 -8.48 10.06
N GLY A 639 -0.53 -7.18 10.18
CA GLY A 639 -1.50 -6.10 10.02
C GLY A 639 -2.17 -6.12 8.65
N ASN A 640 -1.40 -6.30 7.59
CA ASN A 640 -1.95 -6.42 6.23
C ASN A 640 -2.78 -7.71 6.06
N ILE A 641 -2.41 -8.82 6.72
CA ILE A 641 -3.22 -10.04 6.73
C ILE A 641 -4.56 -9.83 7.47
N ILE A 642 -4.58 -9.05 8.56
CA ILE A 642 -5.83 -8.68 9.25
C ILE A 642 -6.78 -7.96 8.30
N VAL A 643 -6.27 -7.05 7.46
CA VAL A 643 -7.11 -6.36 6.46
C VAL A 643 -7.76 -7.37 5.50
N LEU A 644 -7.00 -8.36 5.01
CA LEU A 644 -7.54 -9.42 4.15
C LEU A 644 -8.65 -10.23 4.85
N ILE A 645 -8.41 -10.63 6.10
CA ILE A 645 -9.40 -11.39 6.88
C ILE A 645 -10.67 -10.57 7.08
N VAL A 646 -10.54 -9.28 7.40
CA VAL A 646 -11.69 -8.40 7.62
C VAL A 646 -12.44 -8.13 6.31
N ALA A 647 -11.74 -7.95 5.19
CA ALA A 647 -12.36 -7.75 3.88
C ALA A 647 -13.19 -8.98 3.47
N GLU A 648 -12.65 -10.19 3.62
CA GLU A 648 -13.32 -11.43 3.24
C GLU A 648 -14.41 -11.87 4.24
N ALA A 649 -14.17 -11.70 5.54
CA ALA A 649 -15.12 -12.13 6.58
C ALA A 649 -16.19 -11.08 6.91
N GLY A 650 -15.92 -9.80 6.64
CA GLY A 650 -16.79 -8.70 7.00
C GLY A 650 -18.03 -8.60 6.10
N SER A 651 -17.89 -8.87 4.80
CA SER A 651 -18.96 -8.70 3.79
C SER A 651 -19.81 -7.44 4.02
N LEU A 652 -19.18 -6.35 4.47
CA LEU A 652 -19.89 -5.12 4.79
C LEU A 652 -20.22 -4.41 3.47
N PRO A 653 -21.50 -4.14 3.17
CA PRO A 653 -21.87 -3.50 1.92
C PRO A 653 -21.34 -2.06 1.84
N ASP A 654 -21.22 -1.41 3.00
CA ASP A 654 -20.88 0.00 3.08
C ASP A 654 -19.43 0.23 3.54
N GLN A 655 -18.70 1.04 2.77
CA GLN A 655 -17.30 1.37 3.06
C GLN A 655 -17.13 2.17 4.36
N TRP A 656 -18.10 3.03 4.72
CA TRP A 656 -18.05 3.76 5.99
C TRP A 656 -18.12 2.83 7.21
N ALA A 657 -18.85 1.71 7.10
CA ALA A 657 -18.98 0.73 8.17
C ALA A 657 -17.66 -0.03 8.38
N GLU A 658 -16.94 -0.33 7.30
CA GLU A 658 -15.58 -0.89 7.36
C GLU A 658 -14.64 0.05 8.14
N TYR A 659 -14.67 1.36 7.88
CA TYR A 659 -13.85 2.32 8.62
C TYR A 659 -14.21 2.39 10.12
N VAL A 660 -15.49 2.35 10.47
CA VAL A 660 -15.93 2.30 11.88
C VAL A 660 -15.49 1.01 12.57
N LEU A 661 -15.56 -0.13 11.88
CA LEU A 661 -15.09 -1.41 12.38
C LEU A 661 -13.60 -1.35 12.71
N PHE A 662 -12.77 -0.87 11.78
CA PHE A 662 -11.33 -0.72 12.01
C PHE A 662 -11.01 0.24 13.15
N ALA A 663 -11.69 1.38 13.24
CA ALA A 663 -11.54 2.33 14.34
C ALA A 663 -11.87 1.66 15.69
N SER A 664 -12.99 0.94 15.77
CA SER A 664 -13.46 0.27 16.98
C SER A 664 -12.50 -0.83 17.44
N LEU A 665 -12.01 -1.66 16.50
CA LEU A 665 -11.01 -2.67 16.78
C LEU A 665 -9.71 -2.06 17.30
N LEU A 666 -9.24 -0.96 16.69
CA LEU A 666 -8.02 -0.30 17.15
C LEU A 666 -8.18 0.34 18.53
N VAL A 667 -9.36 0.87 18.88
CA VAL A 667 -9.63 1.36 20.24
C VAL A 667 -9.55 0.21 21.26
N ALA A 668 -10.20 -0.92 20.99
CA ALA A 668 -10.15 -2.10 21.86
C ALA A 668 -8.71 -2.63 22.05
N VAL A 669 -7.95 -2.67 20.95
CA VAL A 669 -6.53 -3.05 20.96
C VAL A 669 -5.68 -2.03 21.71
N SER A 670 -5.98 -0.73 21.58
CA SER A 670 -5.28 0.33 22.31
C SER A 670 -5.48 0.21 23.82
N ILE A 671 -6.70 -0.11 24.27
CA ILE A 671 -6.99 -0.36 25.68
C ILE A 671 -6.21 -1.59 26.16
N THR A 672 -6.23 -2.67 25.39
CA THR A 672 -5.47 -3.90 25.72
C THR A 672 -3.98 -3.62 25.83
N PHE A 673 -3.41 -2.90 24.87
CA PHE A 673 -2.00 -2.52 24.89
C PHE A 673 -1.67 -1.59 26.06
N ALA A 674 -2.55 -0.64 26.40
CA ALA A 674 -2.35 0.23 27.56
C ALA A 674 -2.28 -0.57 28.87
N VAL A 675 -3.14 -1.58 29.02
CA VAL A 675 -3.09 -2.51 30.17
C VAL A 675 -1.79 -3.31 30.16
N MET A 676 -1.40 -3.88 29.02
CA MET A 676 -0.13 -4.61 28.90
C MET A 676 1.09 -3.74 29.20
N ALA A 677 1.07 -2.49 28.75
CA ALA A 677 2.10 -1.49 28.99
C ALA A 677 2.21 -1.10 30.47
N TYR A 678 1.07 -0.98 31.16
CA TYR A 678 1.04 -0.68 32.60
C TYR A 678 1.75 -1.75 33.44
N PHE A 679 1.65 -3.03 33.05
CA PHE A 679 2.32 -4.14 33.72
C PHE A 679 3.74 -4.41 33.19
N TYR A 680 4.20 -3.65 32.20
CA TYR A 680 5.52 -3.87 31.62
C TYR A 680 6.61 -3.23 32.48
N THR A 681 7.59 -4.04 32.90
CA THR A 681 8.79 -3.53 33.57
C THR A 681 9.93 -3.37 32.57
N TYR A 682 10.47 -2.16 32.47
CA TYR A 682 11.63 -1.84 31.64
C TYR A 682 12.86 -2.61 32.13
N ILE A 683 13.63 -3.12 31.18
CA ILE A 683 14.85 -3.88 31.42
C ILE A 683 15.99 -3.11 30.75
N ASP A 684 17.10 -2.90 31.47
CA ASP A 684 18.35 -2.44 30.86
C ASP A 684 19.18 -3.66 30.40
N PRO A 685 19.32 -3.89 29.08
CA PRO A 685 20.12 -4.99 28.55
C PRO A 685 21.58 -4.92 28.96
N THR A 686 22.14 -3.70 29.07
CA THR A 686 23.56 -3.52 29.38
C THR A 686 23.88 -3.92 30.81
N GLU A 687 22.99 -3.62 31.75
CA GLU A 687 23.12 -4.02 33.16
C GLU A 687 23.04 -5.54 33.32
N ILE A 688 22.14 -6.21 32.59
CA ILE A 688 22.03 -7.67 32.62
C ILE A 688 23.24 -8.34 31.97
N GLU A 689 23.67 -7.87 30.80
CA GLU A 689 24.86 -8.38 30.13
C GLU A 689 26.10 -8.22 31.01
N ALA A 690 26.28 -7.06 31.66
CA ALA A 690 27.36 -6.81 32.61
C ALA A 690 27.33 -7.75 33.82
N LYS A 691 26.14 -8.03 34.38
CA LYS A 691 25.99 -9.01 35.49
C LYS A 691 26.45 -10.41 35.09
N PHE A 692 26.12 -10.87 33.90
CA PHE A 692 26.56 -12.19 33.41
C PHE A 692 28.04 -12.21 33.04
N MET A 693 28.58 -11.13 32.47
CA MET A 693 30.01 -10.99 32.22
C MET A 693 30.83 -10.98 33.53
N ALA A 694 30.30 -10.39 34.60
CA ALA A 694 30.93 -10.41 35.92
C ALA A 694 30.88 -11.79 36.61
N LEU A 695 29.91 -12.63 36.26
CA LEU A 695 29.79 -14.01 36.77
C LEU A 695 30.76 -14.99 36.08
N GLU A 696 31.14 -14.77 34.82
CA GLU A 696 32.10 -15.62 34.09
C GLU A 696 33.49 -15.76 34.76
N PRO A 697 34.14 -14.71 35.29
CA PRO A 697 35.42 -14.86 35.99
C PRO A 697 35.29 -15.58 37.34
N GLU A 698 34.14 -15.47 38.02
CA GLU A 698 33.89 -16.22 39.26
C GLU A 698 33.54 -17.69 39.00
N ASP A 699 32.72 -17.99 37.99
CA ASP A 699 32.36 -19.36 37.60
C ASP A 699 33.57 -20.12 37.03
N LYS A 700 34.51 -19.44 36.34
CA LYS A 700 35.82 -20.02 35.98
C LYS A 700 36.66 -20.32 37.21
N LYS A 701 36.80 -19.38 38.16
CA LYS A 701 37.51 -19.64 39.43
C LYS A 701 36.87 -20.77 40.23
N LYS A 702 35.54 -20.87 40.26
CA LYS A 702 34.80 -21.95 40.94
C LYS A 702 34.97 -23.29 40.25
N LYS A 703 34.91 -23.35 38.91
CA LYS A 703 35.18 -24.57 38.13
C LYS A 703 36.63 -25.01 38.23
N ASP A 704 37.58 -24.08 38.25
CA ASP A 704 39.00 -24.37 38.45
C ASP A 704 39.25 -24.88 39.88
N LEU A 705 38.58 -24.31 40.90
CA LEU A 705 38.59 -24.83 42.27
C LEU A 705 37.93 -26.22 42.37
N GLU A 706 36.80 -26.46 41.71
CA GLU A 706 36.11 -27.75 41.73
C GLU A 706 36.89 -28.83 40.97
N MET A 707 37.58 -28.47 39.87
CA MET A 707 38.48 -29.38 39.15
C MET A 707 39.75 -29.69 39.95
N THR A 708 40.33 -28.71 40.65
CA THR A 708 41.45 -28.99 41.58
C THR A 708 41.00 -29.82 42.78
N THR A 709 39.79 -29.60 43.31
CA THR A 709 39.26 -30.38 44.44
C THR A 709 38.94 -31.82 44.02
N LYS A 710 38.34 -32.04 42.83
CA LYS A 710 38.12 -33.39 42.28
C LYS A 710 39.42 -34.08 41.86
N GLY A 711 40.38 -33.35 41.33
CA GLY A 711 41.73 -33.85 41.03
C GLY A 711 42.47 -34.29 42.29
N ASN A 712 42.38 -33.51 43.37
CA ASN A 712 42.98 -33.84 44.66
C ASN A 712 42.26 -35.02 45.35
N LEU A 713 40.93 -35.13 45.26
CA LEU A 713 40.21 -36.33 45.75
C LEU A 713 40.57 -37.59 44.95
N ALA A 714 40.81 -37.47 43.65
CA ALA A 714 41.28 -38.59 42.83
C ALA A 714 42.72 -38.98 43.19
N TYR A 715 43.60 -38.02 43.48
CA TYR A 715 44.99 -38.28 43.90
C TYR A 715 45.07 -38.93 45.29
N VAL A 716 44.29 -38.43 46.26
CA VAL A 716 44.20 -38.99 47.61
C VAL A 716 43.63 -40.42 47.59
N ASN A 717 42.62 -40.69 46.76
CA ASN A 717 42.08 -42.05 46.63
C ASN A 717 43.07 -43.05 46.00
N ILE A 718 43.96 -42.59 45.11
CA ILE A 718 45.02 -43.42 44.51
C ILE A 718 46.15 -43.70 45.53
N GLU A 719 46.51 -42.74 46.39
CA GLU A 719 47.49 -42.96 47.46
C GLU A 719 46.98 -43.89 48.57
N THR A 720 45.69 -43.84 48.92
CA THR A 720 45.11 -44.81 49.87
C THR A 720 44.93 -46.21 49.30
N SER A 721 44.76 -46.35 47.97
CA SER A 721 44.70 -47.67 47.31
C SER A 721 46.07 -48.35 47.23
N ASN A 722 47.15 -47.58 47.01
CA ASN A 722 48.50 -48.14 46.86
C ASN A 722 49.20 -48.47 48.19
N ASN A 723 48.67 -48.03 49.33
CA ASN A 723 49.27 -48.28 50.65
C ASN A 723 48.71 -49.52 51.38
N THR A 724 47.73 -50.21 50.81
CA THR A 724 47.14 -51.44 51.41
C THR A 724 47.74 -52.75 50.90
N ASP A 725 48.55 -52.76 49.83
CA ASP A 725 49.08 -53.99 49.22
C ASP A 725 50.56 -54.29 49.49
N VAL A 726 51.26 -53.53 50.37
CA VAL A 726 52.70 -53.73 50.63
C VAL A 726 53.02 -54.27 52.05
N LYS A 727 52.01 -54.64 52.85
CA LYS A 727 52.24 -55.23 54.19
C LYS A 727 51.49 -56.54 54.41
N LYS A 728 51.83 -57.59 53.67
CA LYS A 728 51.61 -58.99 54.09
C LYS A 728 52.30 -59.99 53.15
N GLN A 729 53.62 -60.17 53.28
CA GLN A 729 54.30 -61.46 53.01
C GLN A 729 55.79 -61.39 53.39
N THR A 730 56.09 -61.61 54.66
CA THR A 730 57.36 -62.24 55.10
C THR A 730 57.25 -62.63 56.57
N LYS A 731 57.02 -63.93 56.84
CA LYS A 731 57.67 -64.75 57.88
C LYS A 731 56.94 -66.07 58.07
N ILE A 732 57.67 -67.14 57.72
CA ILE A 732 57.53 -68.58 58.04
C ILE A 732 56.31 -69.29 57.47
#